data_AF-A0A8I6S9R9-F1
#
_entry.id   AF-A0A8I6S9R9-F1
#
_cell.length_a   1.000
_cell.length_b   1.000
_cell.length_c   1.000
_cell.angle_alpha   90.00
_cell.angle_beta   90.00
_cell.angle_gamma   90.00
#
_symmetry.space_group_name_H-M   'P 1'
#
loop_
_entity.id
_entity.type
_entity.pdbx_description
1 polymer ?
#
loop_
_entity_poly.entity_id
_entity_poly.type
_entity_poly.pdbx_seq_one_letter_code
_entity_poly.pdbx_strand_id
1 'polypeptide(L)'
;MGTNGYSDSGELEDEAVARPKEATLVYEDSKNASSILHSLNMMRKNTTFCDVVLHVDHVGIPAHKAVLSAASPHLMQIFTADDERSPKQNVVNFKLNGIFEKVALEKLVDYAYTSRLELSPHQVRSVFIAATHLKMERVANECASYLVKNLNVDTCIEIRGLPGISKEKDFLSQVDAYINTNFADISKSPVFLALPCLQVEVLSQTRSEMSLVDCDSAARLVLDWLRVCELGAEQLTEKTHMLYLALDNTLKDCVDLPSGEMGDTQIVQDYKKLSKNMTKKRAKAVAPAKPRVIVYSRNISDSSDEDVGHDDKVIASTPVSKHTFLGLISLKSRVFSLSILLRLNPPTDGGGQQAFMEIDATQDEEDPGAGTPTYCALASMASVKCAAGCANLNERLLVCGGYDRGECLRSTEIYLPITNEWKDLSPMLEPRGRFNIAVVNGLAYAIGGCNGTNELSGVEIYSEQENKWERISSLPLPRSHTAVASLDGLIYCIGGFNDQVGIKQCDLFDPKTRTWTEIEPLHTGRYQAAACGFMGKVWVVGGCDGWSYLGSVEVYDPVTKEWSYAGHLATPRRGPGLQVFQGKLYCVGGWDGTHSLSSTEVYDPETKSWTPGPSMTTARSNLGLAVAGSKLYAVGGFSNKTFLNSIEVLATGDDQEWTTFCLKSATDQVLD
;
A
#
# COMPACT_ATOMS: atom_id res chain seq x y z
N MET A 1 67.80 53.12 7.58
CA MET A 1 68.39 52.89 8.91
C MET A 1 68.72 51.39 8.94
N GLY A 2 69.92 50.96 8.58
CA GLY A 2 71.16 51.03 9.38
C GLY A 2 71.07 49.97 10.48
N THR A 3 71.98 49.03 10.73
CA THR A 3 73.40 48.85 10.36
C THR A 3 73.89 47.53 10.99
N ASN A 4 74.82 46.83 10.33
CA ASN A 4 75.95 46.01 10.87
C ASN A 4 75.63 44.72 11.66
N GLY A 5 76.33 43.58 11.51
CA GLY A 5 77.60 43.28 10.85
C GLY A 5 78.56 42.53 11.80
N TYR A 6 79.33 41.56 11.24
CA TYR A 6 80.48 40.81 11.80
C TYR A 6 80.20 39.57 12.68
N SER A 7 80.90 38.42 12.53
CA SER A 7 82.29 38.09 12.08
C SER A 7 82.31 36.73 11.37
N ASP A 8 82.92 36.51 10.20
CA ASP A 8 84.35 36.43 9.79
C ASP A 8 85.22 35.39 10.53
N SER A 9 85.60 34.33 9.81
CA SER A 9 86.94 33.75 9.78
C SER A 9 87.02 32.76 8.61
N GLY A 10 87.67 33.17 7.52
CA GLY A 10 88.12 32.26 6.47
C GLY A 10 89.33 31.47 6.95
N GLU A 11 89.42 30.20 6.56
CA GLU A 11 90.68 29.48 6.42
C GLU A 11 90.49 28.23 5.53
N LEU A 12 91.19 28.28 4.40
CA LEU A 12 91.86 27.18 3.69
C LEU A 12 91.02 26.12 2.97
N GLU A 13 91.10 26.25 1.64
CA GLU A 13 90.92 25.23 0.63
C GLU A 13 91.57 23.91 1.03
N ASP A 14 90.75 22.89 1.29
CA ASP A 14 91.14 21.49 1.16
C ASP A 14 90.46 20.97 -0.11
N GLU A 15 91.27 20.54 -1.08
CA GLU A 15 90.85 19.93 -2.34
C GLU A 15 90.05 18.65 -2.07
N ALA A 16 88.75 18.79 -1.78
CA ALA A 16 87.81 17.70 -1.90
C ALA A 16 87.59 17.46 -3.39
N VAL A 17 88.40 16.56 -3.96
CA VAL A 17 88.22 15.93 -5.26
C VAL A 17 86.73 15.72 -5.52
N ALA A 18 86.13 16.59 -6.32
CA ALA A 18 84.75 16.48 -6.73
C ALA A 18 84.65 15.24 -7.61
N ARG A 19 84.27 14.10 -7.00
CA ARG A 19 83.89 12.91 -7.76
C ARG A 19 82.85 13.36 -8.76
N PRO A 20 83.01 13.06 -10.07
CA PRO A 20 81.99 13.41 -11.05
C PRO A 20 80.69 12.79 -10.56
N LYS A 21 79.62 13.59 -10.47
CA LYS A 21 78.27 13.03 -10.29
C LYS A 21 78.05 12.12 -11.50
N GLU A 22 78.23 10.81 -11.30
CA GLU A 22 78.01 9.81 -12.33
C GLU A 22 76.63 10.06 -12.93
N ALA A 23 76.59 10.37 -14.24
CA ALA A 23 75.35 10.60 -14.95
C ALA A 23 74.54 9.31 -14.91
N THR A 24 73.52 9.28 -14.07
CA THR A 24 72.69 8.10 -13.86
C THR A 24 71.79 7.92 -15.08
N LEU A 25 71.97 6.81 -15.82
CA LEU A 25 71.07 6.47 -16.93
C LEU A 25 69.74 5.96 -16.35
N VAL A 26 68.66 6.71 -16.55
CA VAL A 26 67.30 6.32 -16.22
C VAL A 26 66.55 6.02 -17.53
N TYR A 27 66.09 4.78 -17.71
CA TYR A 27 65.28 4.36 -18.86
C TYR A 27 63.94 3.81 -18.35
N GLU A 28 62.83 4.39 -18.82
CA GLU A 28 61.47 3.97 -18.49
C GLU A 28 60.79 3.38 -19.74
N ASP A 29 60.58 2.06 -19.73
CA ASP A 29 59.87 1.34 -20.79
C ASP A 29 58.37 1.27 -20.50
N SER A 30 57.59 2.13 -21.15
CA SER A 30 56.14 2.17 -20.99
C SER A 30 55.41 0.95 -21.56
N LYS A 31 56.05 0.13 -22.40
CA LYS A 31 55.43 -1.03 -23.06
C LYS A 31 55.69 -2.33 -22.32
N ASN A 32 56.78 -2.42 -21.55
CA ASN A 32 57.17 -3.63 -20.83
C ASN A 32 56.03 -4.21 -19.98
N ALA A 33 55.31 -3.37 -19.21
CA ALA A 33 54.20 -3.80 -18.37
C ALA A 33 53.08 -4.50 -19.16
N SER A 34 52.69 -3.94 -20.31
CA SER A 34 51.66 -4.53 -21.18
C SER A 34 52.09 -5.86 -21.80
N SER A 35 53.38 -5.99 -22.16
CA SER A 35 53.96 -7.21 -22.72
C SER A 35 54.02 -8.35 -21.70
N ILE A 36 54.39 -8.03 -20.45
CA ILE A 36 54.41 -8.99 -19.33
C ILE A 36 52.99 -9.48 -19.02
N LEU A 37 52.02 -8.57 -18.90
CA LEU A 37 50.62 -8.93 -18.64
C LEU A 37 50.04 -9.81 -19.76
N HIS A 38 50.33 -9.48 -21.02
CA HIS A 38 49.94 -10.31 -22.16
C HIS A 38 50.52 -11.74 -22.06
N SER A 39 51.81 -11.85 -21.73
CA SER A 39 52.49 -13.15 -21.56
C SER A 39 51.90 -13.95 -20.40
N LEU A 40 51.62 -13.30 -19.26
CA LEU A 40 50.94 -13.92 -18.10
C LEU A 40 49.53 -14.41 -18.45
N ASN A 41 48.78 -13.66 -19.25
CA ASN A 41 47.45 -14.06 -19.70
C ASN A 41 47.51 -15.30 -20.61
N MET A 42 48.49 -15.35 -21.50
CA MET A 42 48.73 -16.52 -22.35
C MET A 42 49.07 -17.77 -21.53
N MET A 43 49.93 -17.63 -20.51
CA MET A 43 50.24 -18.72 -19.59
C MET A 43 49.00 -19.19 -18.82
N ARG A 44 48.16 -18.25 -18.34
CA ARG A 44 46.89 -18.58 -17.67
C ARG A 44 45.94 -19.37 -18.56
N LYS A 45 45.72 -18.93 -19.81
CA LYS A 45 44.83 -19.61 -20.77
C LYS A 45 45.29 -21.03 -21.10
N ASN A 46 46.60 -21.25 -21.08
CA ASN A 46 47.22 -22.57 -21.26
C ASN A 46 47.38 -23.33 -19.93
N THR A 47 46.82 -22.84 -18.82
CA THR A 47 46.92 -23.43 -17.48
C THR A 47 48.35 -23.68 -16.99
N THR A 48 49.31 -22.91 -17.51
CA THR A 48 50.73 -23.05 -17.22
C THR A 48 51.08 -22.21 -15.99
N PHE A 49 51.73 -22.81 -14.99
CA PHE A 49 52.08 -22.19 -13.70
C PHE A 49 50.89 -21.71 -12.84
N CYS A 50 49.65 -22.04 -13.19
CA CYS A 50 48.49 -21.74 -12.35
C CYS A 50 48.56 -22.53 -11.04
N ASP A 51 48.66 -21.81 -9.92
CA ASP A 51 48.78 -22.31 -8.55
C ASP A 51 47.47 -22.15 -7.75
N VAL A 52 46.44 -21.55 -8.37
CA VAL A 52 45.11 -21.39 -7.80
C VAL A 52 43.99 -21.62 -8.82
N VAL A 53 42.89 -22.22 -8.37
CA VAL A 53 41.65 -22.33 -9.13
C VAL A 53 40.52 -21.72 -8.30
N LEU A 54 39.88 -20.68 -8.84
CA LEU A 54 38.68 -20.08 -8.25
C LEU A 54 37.46 -20.83 -8.76
N HIS A 55 36.74 -21.50 -7.88
CA HIS A 55 35.50 -22.22 -8.20
C HIS A 55 34.30 -21.32 -7.92
N VAL A 56 33.47 -21.13 -8.94
CA VAL A 56 32.13 -20.55 -8.82
C VAL A 56 31.14 -21.58 -9.36
N ASP A 57 30.23 -22.02 -8.49
CA ASP A 57 29.29 -23.12 -8.74
C ASP A 57 30.01 -24.42 -9.14
N HIS A 58 29.91 -24.80 -10.42
CA HIS A 58 30.52 -26.00 -10.99
C HIS A 58 31.71 -25.70 -11.91
N VAL A 59 32.12 -24.43 -12.04
CA VAL A 59 33.17 -24.00 -12.97
C VAL A 59 34.40 -23.50 -12.21
N GLY A 60 35.57 -24.04 -12.57
CA GLY A 60 36.86 -23.60 -12.06
C GLY A 60 37.57 -22.65 -13.02
N ILE A 61 38.04 -21.52 -12.51
CA ILE A 61 38.82 -20.51 -13.23
C ILE A 61 40.27 -20.61 -12.76
N PRO A 62 41.19 -21.18 -13.57
CA PRO A 62 42.59 -21.28 -13.21
C PRO A 62 43.29 -19.92 -13.32
N ALA A 63 44.15 -19.62 -12.35
CA ALA A 63 44.89 -18.36 -12.27
C ALA A 63 46.19 -18.50 -11.47
N HIS A 64 46.97 -17.42 -11.45
CA HIS A 64 48.16 -17.26 -10.62
C HIS A 64 47.83 -16.44 -9.36
N LYS A 65 48.19 -16.94 -8.17
CA LYS A 65 48.00 -16.26 -6.87
C LYS A 65 48.64 -14.88 -6.89
N ALA A 66 49.88 -14.77 -7.37
CA ALA A 66 50.62 -13.51 -7.39
C ALA A 66 49.92 -12.40 -8.18
N VAL A 67 49.37 -12.71 -9.36
CA VAL A 67 48.67 -11.73 -10.19
C VAL A 67 47.34 -11.32 -9.56
N LEU A 68 46.58 -12.27 -9.03
CA LEU A 68 45.30 -11.99 -8.37
C LEU A 68 45.47 -11.23 -7.05
N SER A 69 46.48 -11.57 -6.25
CA SER A 69 46.84 -10.83 -5.03
C SER A 69 47.24 -9.39 -5.32
N ALA A 70 47.99 -9.16 -6.41
CA ALA A 70 48.36 -7.82 -6.84
C ALA A 70 47.15 -7.00 -7.31
N ALA A 71 46.17 -7.65 -7.95
CA ALA A 71 44.96 -7.00 -8.45
C ALA A 71 43.86 -6.81 -7.40
N SER A 72 43.83 -7.66 -6.36
CA SER A 72 42.78 -7.68 -5.33
C SER A 72 43.39 -7.83 -3.93
N PRO A 73 43.32 -6.79 -3.09
CA PRO A 73 43.73 -6.86 -1.69
C PRO A 73 42.96 -7.91 -0.89
N HIS A 74 41.71 -8.19 -1.26
CA HIS A 74 40.91 -9.21 -0.58
C HIS A 74 41.42 -10.63 -0.90
N LEU A 75 41.72 -10.93 -2.17
CA LEU A 75 42.29 -12.22 -2.55
C LEU A 75 43.68 -12.41 -1.94
N MET A 76 44.50 -11.35 -1.86
CA MET A 76 45.78 -11.40 -1.15
C MET A 76 45.60 -11.86 0.31
N GLN A 77 44.64 -11.26 1.04
CA GLN A 77 44.35 -11.65 2.43
C GLN A 77 43.89 -13.12 2.54
N ILE A 78 43.02 -13.57 1.63
CA ILE A 78 42.53 -14.95 1.61
C ILE A 78 43.68 -15.93 1.34
N PHE A 79 44.53 -15.65 0.36
CA PHE A 79 45.63 -16.54 -0.01
C PHE A 79 46.70 -16.61 1.07
N THR A 80 47.05 -15.48 1.69
CA THR A 80 48.02 -15.46 2.80
C THR A 80 47.51 -16.25 4.01
N ALA A 81 46.23 -16.11 4.38
CA ALA A 81 45.65 -16.85 5.51
C ALA A 81 45.56 -18.37 5.27
N ASP A 82 45.43 -18.80 4.00
CA ASP A 82 45.41 -20.21 3.63
C ASP A 82 46.82 -20.83 3.62
N ASP A 83 47.82 -20.10 3.10
CA ASP A 83 49.21 -20.55 3.10
C ASP A 83 49.73 -20.78 4.54
N GLU A 84 49.24 -20.02 5.53
CA GLU A 84 49.52 -20.26 6.96
C GLU A 84 48.86 -21.54 7.52
N ARG A 85 47.70 -21.93 6.99
CA ARG A 85 46.91 -23.08 7.48
C ARG A 85 47.28 -24.40 6.81
N SER A 86 47.75 -24.39 5.56
CA SER A 86 47.94 -25.61 4.77
C SER A 86 49.08 -25.49 3.72
N PRO A 87 50.35 -25.44 4.16
CA PRO A 87 51.51 -25.15 3.29
C PRO A 87 51.89 -26.26 2.29
N LYS A 88 51.04 -27.26 2.01
CA LYS A 88 51.42 -28.50 1.28
C LYS A 88 50.56 -28.86 0.05
N GLN A 89 49.71 -27.97 -0.48
CA GLN A 89 49.01 -28.21 -1.75
C GLN A 89 49.67 -27.47 -2.93
N ASN A 90 49.95 -28.20 -4.01
CA ASN A 90 50.53 -27.64 -5.25
C ASN A 90 49.57 -26.72 -6.02
N VAL A 91 48.26 -26.95 -5.90
CA VAL A 91 47.21 -26.09 -6.49
C VAL A 91 46.08 -25.98 -5.48
N VAL A 92 45.74 -24.74 -5.09
CA VAL A 92 44.71 -24.47 -4.09
C VAL A 92 43.37 -24.18 -4.77
N ASN A 93 42.29 -24.76 -4.25
CA ASN A 93 40.94 -24.58 -4.77
C ASN A 93 40.12 -23.71 -3.82
N PHE A 94 39.75 -22.50 -4.25
CA PHE A 94 38.89 -21.60 -3.47
C PHE A 94 37.46 -21.64 -4.02
N LYS A 95 36.50 -22.05 -3.19
CA LYS A 95 35.08 -22.00 -3.56
C LYS A 95 34.50 -20.64 -3.17
N LEU A 96 34.10 -19.86 -4.17
CA LEU A 96 33.49 -18.54 -4.03
C LEU A 96 31.97 -18.61 -4.35
N ASN A 97 31.32 -19.67 -3.90
CA ASN A 97 29.94 -19.98 -4.25
C ASN A 97 28.94 -19.04 -3.54
N GLY A 98 27.87 -18.67 -4.25
CA GLY A 98 26.74 -17.93 -3.69
C GLY A 98 26.93 -16.41 -3.55
N ILE A 99 28.10 -15.86 -3.88
CA ILE A 99 28.40 -14.42 -3.76
C ILE A 99 28.62 -13.77 -5.14
N PHE A 100 29.14 -14.52 -6.12
CA PHE A 100 29.53 -13.98 -7.43
C PHE A 100 28.88 -14.74 -8.57
N GLU A 101 28.42 -14.01 -9.59
CA GLU A 101 28.11 -14.61 -10.88
C GLU A 101 29.40 -15.03 -11.59
N LYS A 102 29.38 -16.19 -12.25
CA LYS A 102 30.50 -16.71 -13.04
C LYS A 102 31.08 -15.65 -13.98
N VAL A 103 30.21 -15.02 -14.78
CA VAL A 103 30.61 -14.06 -15.82
C VAL A 103 31.28 -12.83 -15.20
N ALA A 104 30.80 -12.38 -14.04
CA ALA A 104 31.38 -11.23 -13.35
C ALA A 104 32.81 -11.53 -12.87
N LEU A 105 33.03 -12.70 -12.26
CA LEU A 105 34.36 -13.10 -11.80
C LEU A 105 35.33 -13.31 -12.97
N GLU A 106 34.89 -13.96 -14.06
CA GLU A 106 35.71 -14.13 -15.27
C GLU A 106 36.18 -12.78 -15.83
N LYS A 107 35.30 -11.78 -15.89
CA LYS A 107 35.64 -10.44 -16.37
C LYS A 107 36.65 -9.73 -15.47
N LEU A 108 36.56 -9.89 -14.15
CA LEU A 108 37.52 -9.31 -13.20
C LEU A 108 38.88 -9.99 -13.27
N VAL A 109 38.90 -11.32 -13.43
CA VAL A 109 40.14 -12.06 -13.67
C VAL A 109 40.75 -11.63 -15.00
N ASP A 110 39.97 -11.55 -16.08
CA ASP A 110 40.48 -11.07 -17.37
C ASP A 110 41.05 -9.65 -17.26
N TYR A 111 40.39 -8.76 -16.52
CA TYR A 111 40.89 -7.41 -16.24
C TYR A 111 42.24 -7.44 -15.49
N ALA A 112 42.43 -8.32 -14.49
CA ALA A 112 43.70 -8.44 -13.78
C ALA A 112 44.89 -8.79 -14.69
N TYR A 113 44.64 -9.48 -15.81
CA TYR A 113 45.66 -9.91 -16.77
C TYR A 113 45.74 -9.04 -18.03
N THR A 114 44.78 -8.15 -18.26
CA THR A 114 44.70 -7.35 -19.51
C THR A 114 44.67 -5.85 -19.27
N SER A 115 44.36 -5.42 -18.05
CA SER A 115 44.05 -4.03 -17.69
C SER A 115 42.92 -3.42 -18.55
N ARG A 116 42.09 -4.25 -19.19
CA ARG A 116 40.97 -3.84 -20.04
C ARG A 116 39.67 -4.47 -19.52
N LEU A 117 38.63 -3.65 -19.40
CA LEU A 117 37.32 -4.08 -18.94
C LEU A 117 36.27 -3.78 -20.01
N GLU A 118 35.62 -4.82 -20.52
CA GLU A 118 34.54 -4.71 -21.51
C GLU A 118 33.29 -5.41 -21.00
N LEU A 119 32.29 -4.60 -20.69
CA LEU A 119 31.03 -5.02 -20.11
C LEU A 119 29.86 -4.58 -21.00
N SER A 120 28.86 -5.45 -21.09
CA SER A 120 27.55 -5.07 -21.58
C SER A 120 26.70 -4.47 -20.45
N PRO A 121 25.63 -3.69 -20.74
CA PRO A 121 24.86 -2.98 -19.70
C PRO A 121 24.31 -3.88 -18.59
N HIS A 122 23.91 -5.12 -18.91
CA HIS A 122 23.38 -6.08 -17.93
C HIS A 122 24.47 -6.69 -17.03
N GLN A 123 25.73 -6.67 -17.46
CA GLN A 123 26.87 -7.21 -16.69
C GLN A 123 27.46 -6.19 -15.70
N VAL A 124 27.20 -4.90 -15.89
CA VAL A 124 27.83 -3.85 -15.06
C VAL A 124 27.46 -4.00 -13.58
N ARG A 125 26.21 -4.38 -13.28
CA ARG A 125 25.75 -4.57 -11.89
C ARG A 125 26.46 -5.73 -11.20
N SER A 126 26.51 -6.91 -11.82
CA SER A 126 27.14 -8.08 -11.21
C SER A 126 28.66 -7.92 -11.10
N VAL A 127 29.29 -7.25 -12.06
CA VAL A 127 30.73 -6.91 -11.99
C VAL A 127 31.01 -5.85 -10.92
N PHE A 128 30.15 -4.85 -10.74
CA PHE A 128 30.27 -3.88 -9.65
C PHE A 128 30.25 -4.58 -8.28
N ILE A 129 29.23 -5.42 -8.02
CA ILE A 129 29.14 -6.19 -6.76
C ILE A 129 30.40 -7.02 -6.55
N ALA A 130 30.84 -7.74 -7.58
CA ALA A 130 32.02 -8.58 -7.51
C ALA A 130 33.30 -7.77 -7.23
N ALA A 131 33.48 -6.63 -7.90
CA ALA A 131 34.63 -5.76 -7.73
C ALA A 131 34.70 -5.17 -6.31
N THR A 132 33.56 -4.72 -5.78
CA THR A 132 33.45 -4.17 -4.41
C THR A 132 33.79 -5.23 -3.36
N HIS A 133 33.28 -6.45 -3.51
CA HIS A 133 33.59 -7.56 -2.61
C HIS A 133 35.07 -7.98 -2.69
N LEU A 134 35.64 -8.01 -3.89
CA LEU A 134 37.06 -8.32 -4.11
C LEU A 134 37.99 -7.12 -3.83
N LYS A 135 37.46 -5.98 -3.38
CA LYS A 135 38.23 -4.73 -3.14
C LYS A 135 39.02 -4.26 -4.36
N MET A 136 38.47 -4.42 -5.56
CA MET A 136 39.03 -3.92 -6.82
C MET A 136 38.49 -2.52 -7.12
N GLU A 137 38.92 -1.53 -6.32
CA GLU A 137 38.34 -0.16 -6.27
C GLU A 137 38.31 0.54 -7.63
N ARG A 138 39.36 0.44 -8.44
CA ARG A 138 39.40 1.07 -9.78
C ARG A 138 38.27 0.59 -10.68
N VAL A 139 37.97 -0.70 -10.65
CA VAL A 139 36.88 -1.29 -11.44
C VAL A 139 35.53 -0.93 -10.85
N ALA A 140 35.40 -0.97 -9.53
CA ALA A 140 34.17 -0.60 -8.84
C ALA A 140 33.78 0.87 -9.16
N ASN A 141 34.74 1.79 -9.15
CA ASN A 141 34.52 3.22 -9.41
C ASN A 141 34.07 3.51 -10.85
N GLU A 142 34.65 2.83 -11.84
CA GLU A 142 34.23 2.95 -13.24
C GLU A 142 32.83 2.37 -13.46
N CYS A 143 32.54 1.20 -12.88
CA CYS A 143 31.21 0.62 -12.92
C CYS A 143 30.17 1.52 -12.24
N ALA A 144 30.49 2.09 -11.07
CA ALA A 144 29.65 3.04 -10.35
C ALA A 144 29.36 4.28 -11.21
N SER A 145 30.38 4.87 -11.82
CA SER A 145 30.25 6.04 -12.71
C SER A 145 29.33 5.74 -13.90
N TYR A 146 29.46 4.55 -14.49
CA TYR A 146 28.55 4.10 -15.56
C TYR A 146 27.10 3.95 -15.06
N LEU A 147 26.90 3.38 -13.86
CA LEU A 147 25.58 3.19 -13.28
C LEU A 147 24.88 4.54 -13.01
N VAL A 148 25.57 5.54 -12.45
CA VAL A 148 25.00 6.89 -12.25
C VAL A 148 24.56 7.49 -13.57
N LYS A 149 25.44 7.43 -14.59
CA LYS A 149 25.17 8.04 -15.90
C LYS A 149 23.94 7.45 -16.60
N ASN A 150 23.56 6.22 -16.27
CA ASN A 150 22.45 5.50 -16.89
C ASN A 150 21.30 5.24 -15.90
N LEU A 151 21.17 6.04 -14.83
CA LEU A 151 20.03 5.96 -13.91
C LEU A 151 18.73 6.28 -14.64
N ASN A 152 17.67 5.53 -14.28
CA ASN A 152 16.30 5.79 -14.69
C ASN A 152 15.34 5.41 -13.56
N VAL A 153 14.05 5.74 -13.71
CA VAL A 153 12.99 5.52 -12.72
C VAL A 153 12.86 4.05 -12.30
N ASP A 154 13.06 3.10 -13.24
CA ASP A 154 12.89 1.67 -12.97
C ASP A 154 14.11 1.05 -12.27
N THR A 155 15.30 1.62 -12.45
CA THR A 155 16.56 1.00 -12.00
C THR A 155 17.18 1.65 -10.78
N CYS A 156 16.78 2.88 -10.42
CA CYS A 156 17.41 3.64 -9.35
C CYS A 156 17.27 2.99 -7.96
N ILE A 157 16.12 2.39 -7.65
CA ILE A 157 15.88 1.70 -6.36
C ILE A 157 16.76 0.45 -6.25
N GLU A 158 16.82 -0.36 -7.31
CA GLU A 158 17.66 -1.56 -7.34
C GLU A 158 19.14 -1.20 -7.19
N ILE A 159 19.60 -0.15 -7.90
CA ILE A 159 20.97 0.36 -7.79
C ILE A 159 21.25 0.84 -6.37
N ARG A 160 20.31 1.56 -5.75
CA ARG A 160 20.41 2.02 -4.37
C ARG A 160 20.49 0.89 -3.34
N GLY A 161 19.91 -0.27 -3.66
CA GLY A 161 19.94 -1.48 -2.84
C GLY A 161 21.15 -2.41 -3.07
N LEU A 162 22.11 -2.03 -3.91
CA LEU A 162 23.25 -2.89 -4.24
C LEU A 162 24.16 -3.16 -3.01
N PRO A 163 24.57 -4.41 -2.77
CA PRO A 163 25.50 -4.72 -1.69
C PRO A 163 26.83 -3.95 -1.79
N GLY A 164 27.23 -3.32 -0.70
CA GLY A 164 28.51 -2.60 -0.61
C GLY A 164 28.50 -1.17 -1.17
N ILE A 165 27.36 -0.69 -1.68
CA ILE A 165 27.20 0.68 -2.18
C ILE A 165 27.47 1.75 -1.11
N SER A 166 27.17 1.44 0.15
CA SER A 166 27.33 2.34 1.30
C SER A 166 28.77 2.76 1.60
N LYS A 167 29.76 2.06 1.03
CA LYS A 167 31.18 2.42 1.16
C LYS A 167 31.58 3.59 0.26
N GLU A 168 30.89 3.75 -0.87
CA GLU A 168 31.16 4.80 -1.87
C GLU A 168 30.21 5.98 -1.68
N LYS A 169 30.56 6.90 -0.76
CA LYS A 169 29.68 8.02 -0.35
C LYS A 169 29.28 8.94 -1.51
N ASP A 170 30.20 9.20 -2.44
CA ASP A 170 29.93 10.09 -3.59
C ASP A 170 28.97 9.45 -4.60
N PHE A 171 29.10 8.14 -4.82
CA PHE A 171 28.21 7.38 -5.68
C PHE A 171 26.80 7.31 -5.06
N LEU A 172 26.72 6.99 -3.78
CA LEU A 172 25.47 6.91 -3.04
C LEU A 172 24.72 8.26 -3.04
N SER A 173 25.43 9.36 -2.84
CA SER A 173 24.86 10.71 -2.82
C SER A 173 24.26 11.10 -4.18
N GLN A 174 24.89 10.69 -5.29
CA GLN A 174 24.35 10.91 -6.64
C GLN A 174 23.09 10.09 -6.92
N VAL A 175 23.05 8.83 -6.46
CA VAL A 175 21.85 7.98 -6.58
C VAL A 175 20.70 8.54 -5.73
N ASP A 176 20.97 8.92 -4.47
CA ASP A 176 20.00 9.54 -3.58
C ASP A 176 19.42 10.84 -4.17
N ALA A 177 20.28 11.71 -4.72
CA ALA A 177 19.85 12.96 -5.34
C ALA A 177 18.93 12.72 -6.55
N TYR A 178 19.24 11.72 -7.36
CA TYR A 178 18.39 11.33 -8.48
C TYR A 178 17.03 10.83 -8.00
N ILE A 179 17.01 9.95 -6.99
CA ILE A 179 15.77 9.41 -6.42
C ILE A 179 14.92 10.54 -5.85
N ASN A 180 15.50 11.42 -5.05
CA ASN A 180 14.78 12.52 -4.43
C ASN A 180 14.14 13.46 -5.47
N THR A 181 14.87 13.77 -6.55
CA THR A 181 14.37 14.64 -7.63
C THR A 181 13.21 14.02 -8.41
N ASN A 182 13.19 12.70 -8.59
CA ASN A 182 12.22 12.00 -9.44
C ASN A 182 11.20 11.17 -8.62
N PHE A 183 11.09 11.41 -7.32
CA PHE A 183 10.36 10.52 -6.41
C PHE A 183 8.86 10.41 -6.72
N ALA A 184 8.26 11.47 -7.27
CA ALA A 184 6.84 11.48 -7.65
C ALA A 184 6.50 10.42 -8.72
N ASP A 185 7.42 10.12 -9.64
CA ASP A 185 7.23 9.08 -10.65
C ASP A 185 7.71 7.71 -10.14
N ILE A 186 8.81 7.70 -9.37
CA ILE A 186 9.32 6.47 -8.73
C ILE A 186 8.28 5.85 -7.80
N SER A 187 7.53 6.65 -7.05
CA SER A 187 6.49 6.17 -6.11
C SER A 187 5.34 5.41 -6.80
N LYS A 188 5.16 5.60 -8.11
CA LYS A 188 4.16 4.90 -8.93
C LYS A 188 4.74 3.67 -9.64
N SER A 189 6.07 3.49 -9.60
CA SER A 189 6.74 2.40 -10.30
C SER A 189 6.45 1.04 -9.64
N PRO A 190 6.40 -0.05 -10.41
CA PRO A 190 6.21 -1.40 -9.86
C PRO A 190 7.34 -1.81 -8.90
N VAL A 191 8.56 -1.30 -9.13
CA VAL A 191 9.73 -1.59 -8.30
C VAL A 191 9.56 -0.99 -6.90
N PHE A 192 9.04 0.23 -6.79
CA PHE A 192 8.73 0.84 -5.49
C PHE A 192 7.59 0.13 -4.78
N LEU A 193 6.51 -0.19 -5.49
CA LEU A 193 5.32 -0.85 -4.92
C LEU A 193 5.60 -2.30 -4.46
N ALA A 194 6.63 -2.94 -5.00
CA ALA A 194 7.08 -4.27 -4.58
C ALA A 194 8.00 -4.26 -3.34
N LEU A 195 8.46 -3.09 -2.88
CA LEU A 195 9.29 -3.00 -1.68
C LEU A 195 8.49 -3.39 -0.43
N PRO A 196 9.14 -4.01 0.58
CA PRO A 196 8.52 -4.21 1.88
C PRO A 196 8.08 -2.86 2.47
N CYS A 197 6.79 -2.76 2.79
CA CYS A 197 6.16 -1.51 3.21
C CYS A 197 6.04 -1.42 4.72
N LEU A 198 6.60 -0.37 5.29
CA LEU A 198 6.44 0.01 6.68
C LEU A 198 5.21 0.91 6.82
N GLN A 199 4.23 0.44 7.61
CA GLN A 199 2.98 1.17 7.82
C GLN A 199 2.99 1.81 9.21
N VAL A 200 2.92 3.14 9.27
CA VAL A 200 2.99 3.91 10.50
C VAL A 200 1.80 4.86 10.60
N GLU A 201 1.13 4.85 11.74
CA GLU A 201 0.11 5.84 12.09
C GLU A 201 0.65 6.78 13.18
N VAL A 202 0.64 8.08 12.95
CA VAL A 202 1.11 9.07 13.94
C VAL A 202 -0.07 9.81 14.54
N LEU A 203 -0.24 9.70 15.87
CA LEU A 203 -1.31 10.34 16.60
C LEU A 203 -1.06 11.84 16.76
N SER A 204 -2.06 12.65 16.46
CA SER A 204 -2.09 14.10 16.67
C SER A 204 -3.31 14.47 17.51
N GLN A 205 -3.20 15.46 18.40
CA GLN A 205 -4.31 15.82 19.31
C GLN A 205 -5.34 16.73 18.60
N THR A 206 -4.90 17.55 17.66
CA THR A 206 -5.75 18.50 16.94
C THR A 206 -5.57 18.44 15.42
N ARG A 207 -6.60 18.87 14.67
CA ARG A 207 -6.53 18.97 13.19
C ARG A 207 -5.59 20.07 12.72
N SER A 208 -5.43 21.13 13.52
CA SER A 208 -4.48 22.21 13.26
C SER A 208 -3.04 21.68 13.32
N GLU A 209 -2.72 20.84 14.31
CA GLU A 209 -1.42 20.16 14.37
C GLU A 209 -1.18 19.28 13.15
N MET A 210 -2.15 18.43 12.78
CA MET A 210 -2.04 17.55 11.61
C MET A 210 -1.79 18.29 10.30
N SER A 211 -2.44 19.45 10.12
CA SER A 211 -2.34 20.23 8.89
C SER A 211 -1.01 20.97 8.76
N LEU A 212 -0.24 21.07 9.85
CA LEU A 212 1.05 21.74 9.89
C LEU A 212 2.23 20.74 9.85
N VAL A 213 1.95 19.42 9.80
CA VAL A 213 2.99 18.39 9.71
C VAL A 213 3.55 18.36 8.29
N ASP A 214 4.85 18.60 8.20
CA ASP A 214 5.64 18.43 6.98
C ASP A 214 6.03 16.95 6.75
N CYS A 215 5.97 16.50 5.50
CA CYS A 215 6.20 15.09 5.14
C CYS A 215 7.65 14.64 5.42
N ASP A 216 8.64 15.48 5.12
CA ASP A 216 10.05 15.16 5.35
C ASP A 216 10.36 15.08 6.85
N SER A 217 9.75 15.96 7.63
CA SER A 217 9.87 15.98 9.09
C SER A 217 9.24 14.75 9.73
N ALA A 218 8.06 14.33 9.26
CA ALA A 218 7.41 13.11 9.72
C ALA A 218 8.24 11.86 9.38
N ALA A 219 8.76 11.75 8.16
CA ALA A 219 9.59 10.63 7.74
C ALA A 219 10.88 10.52 8.56
N ARG A 220 11.53 11.65 8.87
CA ARG A 220 12.73 11.69 9.72
C ARG A 220 12.45 11.22 11.16
N LEU A 221 11.35 11.67 11.75
CA LEU A 221 10.94 11.24 13.10
C LEU A 221 10.65 9.73 13.16
N VAL A 222 10.05 9.18 12.10
CA VAL A 222 9.82 7.73 12.00
C VAL A 222 11.14 6.97 11.88
N LEU A 223 12.10 7.47 11.09
CA LEU A 223 13.43 6.87 10.99
C LEU A 223 14.16 6.85 12.34
N ASP A 224 14.10 7.95 13.09
CA ASP A 224 14.71 8.02 14.42
C ASP A 224 14.09 7.02 15.40
N TRP A 225 12.77 6.81 15.33
CA TRP A 225 12.10 5.75 16.08
C TRP A 225 12.58 4.35 15.65
N LEU A 226 12.71 4.10 14.34
CA LEU A 226 13.20 2.82 13.81
C LEU A 226 14.63 2.48 14.25
N ARG A 227 15.50 3.48 14.43
CA ARG A 227 16.88 3.28 14.92
C ARG A 227 16.94 2.75 16.35
N VAL A 228 15.96 3.13 17.17
CA VAL A 228 15.87 2.71 18.59
C VAL A 228 14.98 1.47 18.75
N CYS A 229 14.21 1.11 17.71
CA CYS A 229 13.32 -0.04 17.71
C CYS A 229 14.10 -1.37 17.69
N GLU A 230 13.82 -2.27 18.63
CA GLU A 230 14.44 -3.61 18.71
C GLU A 230 13.81 -4.65 17.75
N LEU A 231 12.87 -4.24 16.89
CA LEU A 231 12.15 -5.15 15.98
C LEU A 231 12.99 -5.54 14.75
N GLY A 232 12.79 -6.78 14.27
CA GLY A 232 13.36 -7.26 13.02
C GLY A 232 12.64 -6.67 11.79
N ALA A 233 13.32 -6.63 10.64
CA ALA A 233 12.78 -6.08 9.38
C ALA A 233 11.44 -6.72 8.95
N GLU A 234 11.28 -8.03 9.14
CA GLU A 234 10.03 -8.75 8.80
C GLU A 234 8.87 -8.32 9.71
N GLN A 235 9.13 -8.28 11.03
CA GLN A 235 8.15 -7.85 12.04
C GLN A 235 7.71 -6.39 11.87
N LEU A 236 8.60 -5.55 11.35
CA LEU A 236 8.31 -4.16 11.07
C LEU A 236 7.30 -3.99 9.92
N THR A 237 7.29 -4.92 8.96
CA THR A 237 6.39 -4.86 7.78
C THR A 237 5.11 -5.66 7.92
N GLU A 238 5.00 -6.54 8.92
CA GLU A 238 3.82 -7.39 9.16
C GLU A 238 2.61 -6.65 9.76
N LYS A 239 2.84 -5.53 10.43
CA LYS A 239 1.82 -4.79 11.17
C LYS A 239 1.95 -3.28 10.98
N THR A 240 0.84 -2.59 11.20
CA THR A 240 0.81 -1.13 11.33
C THR A 240 1.27 -0.74 12.74
N HIS A 241 2.22 0.20 12.84
CA HIS A 241 2.73 0.72 14.11
C HIS A 241 2.09 2.06 14.43
N MET A 242 1.43 2.17 15.59
CA MET A 242 0.80 3.41 16.03
C MET A 242 1.73 4.15 16.99
N LEU A 243 2.14 5.35 16.59
CA LEU A 243 3.13 6.17 17.30
C LEU A 243 2.50 7.47 17.79
N TYR A 244 3.04 8.03 18.87
CA TYR A 244 2.69 9.35 19.38
C TYR A 244 3.94 10.21 19.54
N LEU A 245 3.78 11.53 19.43
CA LEU A 245 4.86 12.49 19.70
C LEU A 245 4.99 12.73 21.21
N ALA A 246 6.14 12.39 21.79
CA ALA A 246 6.44 12.60 23.20
C ALA A 246 6.99 14.03 23.45
N LEU A 247 7.05 14.45 24.74
CA LEU A 247 7.54 15.77 25.18
C LEU A 247 8.96 16.12 24.70
N ASP A 248 9.77 15.09 24.45
CA ASP A 248 11.14 15.19 23.96
C ASP A 248 11.23 15.31 22.42
N ASN A 249 10.08 15.50 21.74
CA ASN A 249 9.93 15.52 20.28
C ASN A 249 10.38 14.22 19.59
N THR A 250 10.31 13.09 20.30
CA THR A 250 10.56 11.77 19.71
C THR A 250 9.24 11.03 19.50
N LEU A 251 9.17 10.19 18.46
CA LEU A 251 8.05 9.28 18.29
C LEU A 251 8.23 8.05 19.16
N LYS A 252 7.18 7.67 19.89
CA LYS A 252 7.16 6.48 20.73
C LYS A 252 5.96 5.61 20.41
N ASP A 253 6.10 4.31 20.61
CA ASP A 253 5.02 3.36 20.36
C ASP A 253 3.88 3.53 21.36
N CYS A 254 2.65 3.56 20.87
CA CYS A 254 1.46 3.70 21.70
C CYS A 254 1.23 2.52 22.65
N VAL A 255 1.92 1.39 22.48
CA VAL A 255 1.94 0.29 23.47
C VAL A 255 2.50 0.77 24.81
N ASP A 256 3.50 1.65 24.78
CA ASP A 256 4.21 2.14 25.97
C ASP A 256 3.51 3.34 26.65
N LEU A 257 2.41 3.84 26.07
CA LEU A 257 1.62 4.92 26.66
C LEU A 257 1.07 4.49 28.04
N PRO A 258 1.34 5.22 29.13
CA PRO A 258 0.69 4.99 30.41
C PRO A 258 -0.82 5.29 30.31
N SER A 259 -1.60 4.79 31.28
CA SER A 259 -3.00 5.19 31.45
C SER A 259 -3.10 6.69 31.75
N GLY A 260 -3.98 7.40 31.06
CA GLY A 260 -4.14 8.86 31.03
C GLY A 260 -4.86 9.32 29.74
N GLU A 261 -5.15 10.63 29.61
CA GLU A 261 -6.00 11.23 28.54
C GLU A 261 -5.71 10.72 27.11
N MET A 262 -4.44 10.55 26.72
CA MET A 262 -4.08 10.04 25.39
C MET A 262 -4.06 8.49 25.33
N GLY A 263 -3.70 7.84 26.44
CA GLY A 263 -3.50 6.40 26.54
C GLY A 263 -4.76 5.59 26.82
N ASP A 264 -5.83 6.25 27.28
CA ASP A 264 -7.14 5.67 27.61
C ASP A 264 -8.16 5.79 26.48
N THR A 265 -7.79 6.45 25.38
CA THR A 265 -8.58 6.52 24.16
C THR A 265 -8.83 5.13 23.59
N GLN A 266 -10.04 4.90 23.09
CA GLN A 266 -10.48 3.58 22.57
C GLN A 266 -9.52 3.04 21.49
N ILE A 267 -9.02 3.92 20.63
CA ILE A 267 -8.06 3.60 19.58
C ILE A 267 -6.73 3.06 20.14
N VAL A 268 -6.15 3.71 21.15
CA VAL A 268 -4.91 3.27 21.78
C VAL A 268 -5.14 1.99 22.59
N GLN A 269 -6.30 1.84 23.23
CA GLN A 269 -6.65 0.63 23.98
C GLN A 269 -6.82 -0.60 23.08
N ASP A 270 -7.44 -0.45 21.91
CA ASP A 270 -7.59 -1.54 20.95
C ASP A 270 -6.26 -1.90 20.29
N TYR A 271 -5.44 -0.91 19.94
CA TYR A 271 -4.07 -1.15 19.49
C TYR A 271 -3.22 -1.89 20.56
N LYS A 272 -3.31 -1.47 21.83
CA LYS A 272 -2.66 -2.16 22.96
C LYS A 272 -3.14 -3.60 23.13
N LYS A 273 -4.43 -3.89 22.91
CA LYS A 273 -4.97 -5.27 22.98
C LYS A 273 -4.43 -6.13 21.84
N LEU A 274 -4.39 -5.60 20.63
CA LEU A 274 -3.86 -6.29 19.44
C LEU A 274 -2.36 -6.57 19.56
N SER A 275 -1.59 -5.69 20.21
CA SER A 275 -0.14 -5.85 20.38
C SER A 275 0.30 -6.69 21.60
N LYS A 276 -0.62 -7.09 22.49
CA LYS A 276 -0.29 -7.80 23.76
C LYS A 276 0.09 -9.29 23.61
N ASN A 277 0.07 -9.84 22.41
CA ASN A 277 0.45 -11.24 22.16
C ASN A 277 1.97 -11.45 21.93
N MET A 278 2.80 -10.42 22.03
CA MET A 278 4.26 -10.52 21.87
C MET A 278 5.00 -9.87 23.05
N THR A 279 6.18 -10.41 23.37
CA THR A 279 6.79 -10.56 24.71
C THR A 279 7.25 -9.33 25.51
N LYS A 280 7.39 -9.58 26.83
CA LYS A 280 7.83 -8.74 27.96
C LYS A 280 9.21 -8.07 27.81
N LYS A 281 9.27 -6.74 27.95
CA LYS A 281 10.11 -5.97 28.91
C LYS A 281 9.77 -4.47 28.78
N ARG A 282 9.36 -3.83 29.89
CA ARG A 282 8.92 -2.41 29.92
C ARG A 282 10.12 -1.46 29.91
N ALA A 283 10.20 -0.59 28.90
CA ALA A 283 10.97 0.65 28.99
C ALA A 283 10.24 1.69 29.88
N LYS A 284 10.96 2.65 30.47
CA LYS A 284 10.37 3.68 31.35
C LYS A 284 9.50 4.65 30.54
N ALA A 285 8.21 4.69 30.86
CA ALA A 285 7.23 5.60 30.27
C ALA A 285 7.58 7.08 30.49
N VAL A 286 7.43 7.91 29.46
CA VAL A 286 7.56 9.38 29.51
C VAL A 286 6.22 9.99 29.13
N ALA A 287 5.79 11.02 29.86
CA ALA A 287 4.48 11.66 29.68
C ALA A 287 4.32 12.25 28.26
N PRO A 288 3.10 12.22 27.67
CA PRO A 288 2.82 12.80 26.37
C PRO A 288 2.98 14.33 26.38
N ALA A 289 3.31 14.91 25.22
CA ALA A 289 3.44 16.35 25.08
C ALA A 289 2.09 17.08 25.17
N LYS A 290 2.10 18.29 25.76
CA LYS A 290 1.05 19.29 25.54
C LYS A 290 1.06 19.74 24.07
N PRO A 291 -0.07 20.26 23.53
CA PRO A 291 -0.20 20.54 22.11
C PRO A 291 0.93 21.43 21.61
N ARG A 292 1.73 20.88 20.71
CA ARG A 292 2.82 21.56 20.01
C ARG A 292 2.79 21.02 18.60
N VAL A 293 2.65 21.96 17.68
CA VAL A 293 2.78 21.69 16.25
C VAL A 293 4.10 20.97 15.98
N ILE A 294 4.07 19.91 15.15
CA ILE A 294 5.30 19.32 14.57
C ILE A 294 5.83 20.29 13.50
N VAL A 295 6.25 21.48 13.92
CA VAL A 295 7.14 22.33 13.12
C VAL A 295 8.55 21.92 13.54
N TYR A 296 9.12 20.92 12.88
CA TYR A 296 10.52 20.59 13.09
C TYR A 296 11.40 21.64 12.39
N SER A 297 11.44 22.85 12.93
CA SER A 297 12.37 23.92 12.52
C SER A 297 13.74 23.70 13.18
N ARG A 298 14.35 22.54 12.91
CA ARG A 298 15.80 22.41 13.01
C ARG A 298 16.36 22.32 11.59
N ASN A 299 16.62 23.49 11.03
CA ASN A 299 17.80 23.65 10.18
C ASN A 299 19.01 23.41 11.09
N ILE A 300 19.48 22.17 11.15
CA ILE A 300 20.83 21.85 11.59
C ILE A 300 21.51 21.20 10.38
N SER A 301 22.11 22.07 9.58
CA SER A 301 23.45 21.79 9.08
C SER A 301 24.33 21.41 10.28
N ASP A 302 25.08 20.32 10.17
CA ASP A 302 26.05 19.82 11.16
C ASP A 302 25.49 19.37 12.52
N SER A 303 25.11 18.10 12.61
CA SER A 303 25.47 17.32 13.79
C SER A 303 26.42 16.21 13.36
N SER A 304 27.72 16.54 13.41
CA SER A 304 28.87 15.63 13.46
C SER A 304 28.54 14.15 13.31
N ASP A 305 28.67 13.65 12.08
CA ASP A 305 28.77 12.23 11.74
C ASP A 305 30.01 11.63 12.41
N GLU A 306 29.95 11.42 13.71
CA GLU A 306 30.86 10.51 14.41
C GLU A 306 30.20 9.13 14.50
N ASP A 307 30.45 8.37 13.44
CA ASP A 307 30.83 6.95 13.48
C ASP A 307 29.85 5.94 14.08
N VAL A 308 28.91 5.43 13.26
CA VAL A 308 28.67 3.98 13.12
C VAL A 308 28.24 3.73 11.66
N GLY A 309 28.91 2.81 10.95
CA GLY A 309 28.74 2.52 9.52
C GLY A 309 27.38 1.94 9.09
N HIS A 310 26.28 2.64 9.36
CA HIS A 310 24.92 2.31 8.96
C HIS A 310 24.34 3.41 8.08
N ASP A 311 24.02 3.05 6.84
CA ASP A 311 23.35 3.86 5.81
C ASP A 311 21.86 4.04 6.15
N ASP A 312 21.58 4.61 7.32
CA ASP A 312 20.23 4.80 7.83
C ASP A 312 19.77 6.22 7.51
N LYS A 313 18.97 6.40 6.47
CA LYS A 313 18.61 7.71 5.94
C LYS A 313 17.25 7.72 5.26
N VAL A 314 16.53 8.85 5.35
CA VAL A 314 15.37 9.15 4.50
C VAL A 314 15.89 9.62 3.15
N ILE A 315 15.60 8.87 2.09
CA ILE A 315 16.09 9.14 0.74
C ILE A 315 15.19 10.17 0.05
N ALA A 316 13.88 9.96 0.15
CA ALA A 316 12.87 10.85 -0.43
C ALA A 316 11.54 10.69 0.32
N SER A 317 10.72 11.75 0.31
CA SER A 317 9.35 11.69 0.78
C SER A 317 8.43 12.53 -0.12
N THR A 318 7.15 12.18 -0.18
CA THR A 318 6.15 12.93 -0.93
C THR A 318 4.78 12.82 -0.26
N PRO A 319 3.99 13.91 -0.20
CA PRO A 319 2.61 13.84 0.25
C PRO A 319 1.74 13.20 -0.83
N VAL A 320 0.94 12.20 -0.45
CA VAL A 320 -0.09 11.60 -1.30
C VAL A 320 -1.44 12.28 -1.07
N SER A 321 -1.70 12.65 0.17
CA SER A 321 -2.86 13.45 0.58
C SER A 321 -2.46 14.41 1.70
N LYS A 322 -3.40 15.23 2.18
CA LYS A 322 -3.16 16.18 3.29
C LYS A 322 -2.65 15.52 4.58
N HIS A 323 -2.93 14.24 4.78
CA HIS A 323 -2.60 13.50 6.02
C HIS A 323 -1.91 12.15 5.76
N THR A 324 -1.58 11.84 4.50
CA THR A 324 -0.90 10.60 4.12
C THR A 324 0.36 10.92 3.35
N PHE A 325 1.48 10.39 3.81
CA PHE A 325 2.80 10.60 3.21
C PHE A 325 3.40 9.25 2.81
N LEU A 326 4.08 9.26 1.67
CA LEU A 326 4.93 8.16 1.25
C LEU A 326 6.40 8.57 1.36
N GLY A 327 7.26 7.61 1.68
CA GLY A 327 8.69 7.81 1.74
C GLY A 327 9.46 6.59 1.27
N LEU A 328 10.70 6.83 0.90
CA LEU A 328 11.71 5.79 0.68
C LEU A 328 12.78 5.96 1.74
N ILE A 329 13.02 4.92 2.54
CA ILE A 329 14.03 4.95 3.59
C ILE A 329 15.02 3.81 3.39
N SER A 330 16.28 4.08 3.74
CA SER A 330 17.30 3.05 3.94
C SER A 330 17.46 2.80 5.44
N LEU A 331 17.42 1.53 5.83
CA LEU A 331 17.63 1.08 7.20
C LEU A 331 18.47 -0.20 7.17
N LYS A 332 19.61 -0.21 7.89
CA LYS A 332 20.56 -1.33 7.94
C LYS A 332 21.00 -1.80 6.54
N SER A 333 21.24 -0.84 5.63
CA SER A 333 21.60 -1.08 4.22
C SER A 333 20.53 -1.83 3.39
N ARG A 334 19.27 -1.79 3.81
CA ARG A 334 18.11 -2.27 3.04
C ARG A 334 17.15 -1.12 2.79
N VAL A 335 16.50 -1.15 1.63
CA VAL A 335 15.56 -0.13 1.21
C VAL A 335 14.12 -0.57 1.52
N PHE A 336 13.33 0.34 2.10
CA PHE A 336 11.93 0.12 2.46
C PHE A 336 11.06 1.25 1.91
N SER A 337 9.82 0.92 1.54
CA SER A 337 8.78 1.92 1.36
C SER A 337 8.17 2.25 2.73
N LEU A 338 7.90 3.53 2.97
CA LEU A 338 7.33 4.04 4.21
C LEU A 338 5.99 4.69 3.90
N SER A 339 4.94 4.27 4.59
CA SER A 339 3.61 4.86 4.53
C SER A 339 3.26 5.44 5.90
N ILE A 340 3.10 6.76 5.96
CA ILE A 340 2.76 7.49 7.18
C ILE A 340 1.34 8.04 7.04
N LEU A 341 0.48 7.69 7.99
CA LEU A 341 -0.86 8.24 8.11
C LEU A 341 -0.95 9.06 9.40
N LEU A 342 -1.30 10.34 9.29
CA LEU A 342 -1.59 11.17 10.47
C LEU A 342 -3.02 10.89 10.94
N ARG A 343 -3.16 10.54 12.23
CA ARG A 343 -4.43 10.12 12.81
C ARG A 343 -4.79 11.02 13.98
N LEU A 344 -6.02 11.56 13.94
CA LEU A 344 -6.52 12.41 15.01
C LEU A 344 -6.87 11.59 16.26
N ASN A 345 -6.38 12.03 17.42
CA ASN A 345 -6.60 11.44 18.73
C ASN A 345 -6.88 12.55 19.76
N PRO A 346 -8.10 13.12 19.77
CA PRO A 346 -8.43 14.22 20.67
C PRO A 346 -8.39 13.76 22.13
N PRO A 347 -7.93 14.61 23.07
CA PRO A 347 -7.96 14.28 24.49
C PRO A 347 -9.40 14.00 24.95
N THR A 348 -9.58 12.92 25.71
CA THR A 348 -10.84 12.63 26.38
C THR A 348 -10.97 13.50 27.63
N ASP A 349 -11.33 14.77 27.47
CA ASP A 349 -11.67 15.60 28.62
C ASP A 349 -13.13 15.38 29.03
N GLY A 350 -13.29 14.88 30.25
CA GLY A 350 -14.50 15.06 31.02
C GLY A 350 -14.64 16.52 31.43
N GLY A 351 -15.83 17.08 31.20
CA GLY A 351 -16.41 18.28 31.81
C GLY A 351 -15.48 19.39 32.31
N GLY A 352 -15.45 20.52 31.60
CA GLY A 352 -15.00 21.79 32.17
C GLY A 352 -14.52 22.80 31.14
N GLN A 353 -15.23 23.92 31.03
CA GLN A 353 -14.79 25.13 30.34
C GLN A 353 -13.36 25.51 30.75
N GLN A 354 -12.45 25.72 29.78
CA GLN A 354 -11.45 26.78 29.88
C GLN A 354 -10.87 27.15 28.51
N ALA A 355 -10.95 28.45 28.25
CA ALA A 355 -10.55 29.14 27.03
C ALA A 355 -9.04 29.05 26.76
N PHE A 356 -8.67 28.92 25.49
CA PHE A 356 -7.41 29.45 24.98
C PHE A 356 -7.62 30.16 23.64
N MET A 357 -7.01 31.34 23.57
CA MET A 357 -7.20 32.42 22.61
C MET A 357 -6.80 32.03 21.18
N GLU A 358 -7.67 32.39 20.23
CA GLU A 358 -7.37 32.45 18.80
C GLU A 358 -6.44 33.65 18.52
N ILE A 359 -5.38 33.42 17.74
CA ILE A 359 -4.69 34.48 17.00
C ILE A 359 -4.97 34.28 15.52
N ASP A 360 -5.45 35.38 14.97
CA ASP A 360 -5.99 35.70 13.67
C ASP A 360 -5.05 35.41 12.47
N ALA A 361 -5.64 34.91 11.39
CA ALA A 361 -5.21 35.17 10.02
C ALA A 361 -6.41 34.97 9.07
N THR A 362 -7.26 36.00 8.98
CA THR A 362 -7.84 36.60 7.75
C THR A 362 -7.82 35.71 6.48
N GLN A 363 -8.88 35.50 5.71
CA GLN A 363 -10.14 36.20 5.47
C GLN A 363 -10.97 35.20 4.65
N ASP A 364 -12.20 34.93 5.04
CA ASP A 364 -13.32 34.75 4.12
C ASP A 364 -14.60 34.92 4.96
N GLU A 365 -15.38 35.94 4.62
CA GLU A 365 -16.65 36.25 5.26
C GLU A 365 -17.67 35.14 4.93
N GLU A 366 -18.08 34.33 5.90
CA GLU A 366 -19.38 33.67 5.89
C GLU A 366 -19.80 33.24 7.32
N ASP A 367 -20.87 33.89 7.81
CA ASP A 367 -21.80 33.52 8.89
C ASP A 367 -21.26 33.16 10.31
N PRO A 368 -21.46 34.00 11.36
CA PRO A 368 -20.95 33.76 12.73
C PRO A 368 -21.73 32.72 13.55
N GLY A 369 -22.36 31.71 12.93
CA GLY A 369 -23.27 30.75 13.57
C GLY A 369 -22.86 29.28 13.57
N ALA A 370 -21.82 28.85 12.85
CA ALA A 370 -21.50 27.43 12.69
C ALA A 370 -20.15 27.06 13.31
N GLY A 371 -20.16 26.30 14.42
CA GLY A 371 -18.95 25.71 14.99
C GLY A 371 -18.23 24.77 14.01
N THR A 372 -16.92 24.60 14.17
CA THR A 372 -16.10 23.74 13.30
C THR A 372 -16.68 22.32 13.15
N PRO A 373 -16.84 21.81 11.91
CA PRO A 373 -17.40 20.49 11.66
C PRO A 373 -16.54 19.37 12.27
N THR A 374 -17.06 18.72 13.30
CA THR A 374 -16.43 17.54 13.93
C THR A 374 -16.83 16.28 13.16
N TYR A 375 -15.92 15.33 12.94
CA TYR A 375 -16.22 14.06 12.26
C TYR A 375 -16.18 12.89 13.23
N CYS A 376 -17.03 11.88 13.04
CA CYS A 376 -17.06 10.62 13.78
C CYS A 376 -17.07 9.43 12.81
N ALA A 377 -16.70 8.24 13.29
CA ALA A 377 -16.80 7.02 12.49
C ALA A 377 -18.27 6.68 12.23
N LEU A 378 -18.58 6.18 11.05
CA LEU A 378 -19.91 5.68 10.73
C LEU A 378 -20.25 4.51 11.67
N ALA A 379 -21.44 4.55 12.27
CA ALA A 379 -21.91 3.46 13.11
C ALA A 379 -22.04 2.17 12.30
N SER A 380 -21.55 1.06 12.85
CA SER A 380 -21.66 -0.25 12.22
C SER A 380 -22.95 -0.96 12.63
N MET A 381 -23.41 -1.88 11.80
CA MET A 381 -24.56 -2.75 12.13
C MET A 381 -24.26 -3.58 13.38
N ALA A 382 -25.31 -3.95 14.12
CA ALA A 382 -25.17 -4.78 15.31
C ALA A 382 -24.64 -6.19 14.97
N SER A 383 -25.02 -6.69 13.79
CA SER A 383 -24.63 -8.01 13.29
C SER A 383 -23.88 -7.93 11.96
N VAL A 384 -23.00 -8.91 11.70
CA VAL A 384 -22.40 -9.06 10.37
C VAL A 384 -23.47 -9.56 9.40
N LYS A 385 -23.50 -8.98 8.20
CA LYS A 385 -24.52 -9.29 7.20
C LYS A 385 -23.90 -9.42 5.82
N CYS A 386 -24.05 -10.59 5.20
CA CYS A 386 -23.66 -10.83 3.82
C CYS A 386 -24.84 -11.33 3.00
N ALA A 387 -24.92 -10.89 1.74
CA ALA A 387 -26.05 -11.12 0.86
C ALA A 387 -27.41 -10.78 1.53
N ALA A 388 -27.41 -9.65 2.23
CA ALA A 388 -28.59 -9.06 2.85
C ALA A 388 -29.29 -8.14 1.86
N GLY A 389 -30.60 -7.98 2.02
CA GLY A 389 -31.34 -6.97 1.28
C GLY A 389 -30.96 -5.57 1.78
N CYS A 390 -30.62 -4.66 0.87
CA CYS A 390 -30.31 -3.27 1.18
C CYS A 390 -30.97 -2.33 0.18
N ALA A 391 -31.63 -1.28 0.66
CA ALA A 391 -32.22 -0.25 -0.20
C ALA A 391 -32.44 1.07 0.55
N ASN A 392 -32.68 2.14 -0.21
CA ASN A 392 -33.15 3.41 0.33
C ASN A 392 -34.64 3.29 0.70
N LEU A 393 -34.94 3.50 1.97
CA LEU A 393 -36.30 3.72 2.47
C LEU A 393 -36.36 5.11 3.11
N ASN A 394 -36.97 6.07 2.44
CA ASN A 394 -37.19 7.44 2.95
C ASN A 394 -35.88 8.15 3.39
N GLU A 395 -34.86 8.13 2.52
CA GLU A 395 -33.52 8.73 2.76
C GLU A 395 -32.73 8.05 3.89
N ARG A 396 -33.06 6.79 4.18
CA ARG A 396 -32.40 5.94 5.16
C ARG A 396 -32.03 4.61 4.52
N LEU A 397 -31.05 3.90 5.07
CA LEU A 397 -30.64 2.61 4.54
C LEU A 397 -31.33 1.53 5.34
N LEU A 398 -32.30 0.85 4.71
CA LEU A 398 -32.86 -0.36 5.27
C LEU A 398 -31.93 -1.53 4.95
N VAL A 399 -31.55 -2.33 5.95
CA VAL A 399 -30.81 -3.58 5.77
C VAL A 399 -31.54 -4.71 6.48
N CYS A 400 -31.93 -5.74 5.74
CA CYS A 400 -32.66 -6.88 6.30
C CYS A 400 -32.07 -8.23 5.92
N GLY A 401 -32.15 -9.16 6.86
CA GLY A 401 -31.69 -10.53 6.69
C GLY A 401 -30.19 -10.64 6.45
N GLY A 402 -29.84 -11.41 5.43
CA GLY A 402 -28.47 -11.84 5.12
C GLY A 402 -28.12 -13.12 5.86
N TYR A 403 -26.85 -13.48 5.84
CA TYR A 403 -26.31 -14.58 6.63
C TYR A 403 -24.96 -14.22 7.24
N ASP A 404 -24.61 -14.92 8.31
CA ASP A 404 -23.32 -14.86 8.98
C ASP A 404 -22.60 -16.22 8.93
N ARG A 405 -21.65 -16.50 9.84
CA ARG A 405 -20.94 -17.79 9.88
C ARG A 405 -21.82 -18.97 10.27
N GLY A 406 -22.97 -18.74 10.90
CA GLY A 406 -23.82 -19.78 11.47
C GLY A 406 -25.16 -19.93 10.76
N GLU A 407 -25.87 -18.83 10.50
CA GLU A 407 -27.27 -18.90 10.09
C GLU A 407 -27.71 -17.79 9.13
N CYS A 408 -28.86 -18.01 8.49
CA CYS A 408 -29.59 -16.93 7.84
C CYS A 408 -30.28 -16.08 8.91
N LEU A 409 -30.27 -14.77 8.71
CA LEU A 409 -30.82 -13.80 9.65
C LEU A 409 -32.22 -13.39 9.22
N ARG A 410 -33.05 -13.00 10.20
CA ARG A 410 -34.34 -12.33 9.98
C ARG A 410 -34.36 -10.89 10.50
N SER A 411 -33.28 -10.46 11.17
CA SER A 411 -33.18 -9.11 11.74
C SER A 411 -33.23 -8.05 10.63
N THR A 412 -33.90 -6.95 10.95
CA THR A 412 -34.02 -5.77 10.09
C THR A 412 -33.51 -4.59 10.87
N GLU A 413 -32.55 -3.88 10.31
CA GLU A 413 -31.91 -2.71 10.90
C GLU A 413 -32.05 -1.55 9.89
N ILE A 414 -32.23 -0.33 10.38
CA ILE A 414 -32.26 0.88 9.54
C ILE A 414 -31.20 1.87 10.01
N TYR A 415 -30.36 2.33 9.10
CA TYR A 415 -29.36 3.35 9.37
C TYR A 415 -29.93 4.74 9.13
N LEU A 416 -29.69 5.64 10.07
CA LEU A 416 -30.06 7.05 10.03
C LEU A 416 -28.82 7.90 9.67
N PRO A 417 -28.66 8.35 8.42
CA PRO A 417 -27.49 9.14 8.01
C PRO A 417 -27.31 10.45 8.80
N ILE A 418 -28.42 11.03 9.27
CA ILE A 418 -28.42 12.31 9.99
C ILE A 418 -27.83 12.14 11.40
N THR A 419 -28.26 11.12 12.14
CA THR A 419 -27.81 10.89 13.53
C THR A 419 -26.63 9.93 13.61
N ASN A 420 -26.27 9.28 12.51
CA ASN A 420 -25.25 8.23 12.46
C ASN A 420 -25.56 7.06 13.41
N GLU A 421 -26.79 6.57 13.39
CA GLU A 421 -27.24 5.49 14.28
C GLU A 421 -27.95 4.39 13.50
N TRP A 422 -27.84 3.16 13.99
CA TRP A 422 -28.67 2.04 13.57
C TRP A 422 -29.84 1.86 14.53
N LYS A 423 -31.03 1.61 13.99
CA LYS A 423 -32.22 1.24 14.77
C LYS A 423 -32.71 -0.14 14.35
N ASP A 424 -33.00 -0.96 15.34
CA ASP A 424 -33.67 -2.24 15.12
C ASP A 424 -35.13 -2.01 14.74
N LEU A 425 -35.57 -2.71 13.70
CA LEU A 425 -36.96 -2.75 13.24
C LEU A 425 -37.53 -4.15 13.44
N SER A 426 -38.83 -4.29 13.21
CA SER A 426 -39.46 -5.61 13.28
C SER A 426 -38.77 -6.60 12.33
N PRO A 427 -38.42 -7.79 12.80
CA PRO A 427 -37.77 -8.80 11.98
C PRO A 427 -38.73 -9.39 10.93
N MET A 428 -38.18 -9.87 9.82
CA MET A 428 -38.93 -10.62 8.80
C MET A 428 -39.60 -11.86 9.40
N LEU A 429 -40.62 -12.39 8.75
CA LEU A 429 -41.38 -13.57 9.20
C LEU A 429 -40.55 -14.84 9.15
N GLU A 430 -39.63 -14.95 8.19
CA GLU A 430 -38.67 -16.07 8.09
C GLU A 430 -37.22 -15.57 7.93
N PRO A 431 -36.22 -16.35 8.37
CA PRO A 431 -34.82 -16.09 8.04
C PRO A 431 -34.59 -16.09 6.53
N ARG A 432 -33.86 -15.09 6.04
CA ARG A 432 -33.69 -14.87 4.61
C ARG A 432 -32.30 -14.32 4.33
N GLY A 433 -31.49 -15.06 3.59
CA GLY A 433 -30.23 -14.60 3.00
C GLY A 433 -30.24 -14.78 1.49
N ARG A 434 -29.20 -14.27 0.81
CA ARG A 434 -29.02 -14.42 -0.65
C ARG A 434 -30.22 -13.88 -1.43
N PHE A 435 -30.68 -12.69 -1.06
CA PHE A 435 -31.83 -12.04 -1.68
C PHE A 435 -31.55 -10.54 -1.83
N ASN A 436 -32.37 -9.88 -2.62
CA ASN A 436 -32.38 -8.43 -2.73
C ASN A 436 -33.77 -7.88 -2.37
N ILE A 437 -33.83 -6.58 -2.09
CA ILE A 437 -35.07 -5.87 -1.83
C ILE A 437 -35.30 -4.77 -2.86
N ALA A 438 -36.56 -4.43 -3.09
CA ALA A 438 -36.96 -3.22 -3.79
C ALA A 438 -37.79 -2.34 -2.86
N VAL A 439 -37.66 -1.02 -3.01
CA VAL A 439 -38.55 -0.07 -2.35
C VAL A 439 -39.42 0.60 -3.41
N VAL A 440 -40.74 0.48 -3.24
CA VAL A 440 -41.74 1.08 -4.13
C VAL A 440 -42.86 1.67 -3.29
N ASN A 441 -43.21 2.93 -3.55
CA ASN A 441 -44.26 3.66 -2.83
C ASN A 441 -44.06 3.66 -1.30
N GLY A 442 -42.81 3.76 -0.84
CA GLY A 442 -42.47 3.77 0.60
C GLY A 442 -42.59 2.42 1.30
N LEU A 443 -42.76 1.32 0.56
CA LEU A 443 -42.83 -0.04 1.09
C LEU A 443 -41.64 -0.85 0.59
N ALA A 444 -41.00 -1.61 1.48
CA ALA A 444 -39.86 -2.46 1.12
C ALA A 444 -40.32 -3.90 0.88
N TYR A 445 -39.85 -4.51 -0.21
CA TYR A 445 -40.25 -5.83 -0.65
C TYR A 445 -39.04 -6.77 -0.60
N ALA A 446 -39.07 -7.75 0.30
CA ALA A 446 -38.07 -8.82 0.40
C ALA A 446 -38.49 -10.01 -0.47
N ILE A 447 -37.72 -10.30 -1.52
CA ILE A 447 -38.17 -11.19 -2.61
C ILE A 447 -37.26 -12.41 -2.73
N GLY A 448 -37.81 -13.60 -2.51
CA GLY A 448 -37.08 -14.87 -2.63
C GLY A 448 -35.90 -14.98 -1.66
N GLY A 449 -34.84 -15.69 -2.03
CA GLY A 449 -33.68 -15.93 -1.15
C GLY A 449 -33.60 -17.37 -0.67
N CYS A 450 -32.84 -17.60 0.40
CA CYS A 450 -32.79 -18.88 1.09
C CYS A 450 -32.92 -18.70 2.60
N ASN A 451 -33.48 -19.70 3.27
CA ASN A 451 -33.55 -19.74 4.74
C ASN A 451 -32.45 -20.62 5.38
N GLY A 452 -31.44 -21.00 4.59
CA GLY A 452 -30.36 -21.91 4.99
C GLY A 452 -30.61 -23.37 4.63
N THR A 453 -31.85 -23.74 4.28
CA THR A 453 -32.19 -25.10 3.82
C THR A 453 -32.83 -25.13 2.44
N ASN A 454 -33.71 -24.19 2.14
CA ASN A 454 -34.45 -24.14 0.88
C ASN A 454 -34.41 -22.76 0.24
N GLU A 455 -34.44 -22.72 -1.09
CA GLU A 455 -34.79 -21.56 -1.90
C GLU A 455 -36.24 -21.16 -1.64
N LEU A 456 -36.47 -19.86 -1.46
CA LEU A 456 -37.76 -19.30 -1.07
C LEU A 456 -38.47 -18.73 -2.30
N SER A 457 -39.77 -18.98 -2.42
CA SER A 457 -40.68 -18.21 -3.27
C SER A 457 -41.40 -17.09 -2.51
N GLY A 458 -41.37 -17.13 -1.17
CA GLY A 458 -42.07 -16.18 -0.33
C GLY A 458 -41.59 -14.75 -0.57
N VAL A 459 -42.55 -13.83 -0.61
CA VAL A 459 -42.30 -12.38 -0.69
C VAL A 459 -42.93 -11.72 0.54
N GLU A 460 -42.16 -10.86 1.18
CA GLU A 460 -42.61 -10.10 2.35
C GLU A 460 -42.53 -8.61 2.06
N ILE A 461 -43.51 -7.86 2.55
CA ILE A 461 -43.59 -6.41 2.45
C ILE A 461 -43.46 -5.79 3.84
N TYR A 462 -42.61 -4.77 3.97
CA TYR A 462 -42.45 -3.98 5.18
C TYR A 462 -43.13 -2.62 5.03
N SER A 463 -43.97 -2.30 6.01
CA SER A 463 -44.51 -0.95 6.21
C SER A 463 -43.85 -0.29 7.41
N GLU A 464 -43.27 0.88 7.19
CA GLU A 464 -42.68 1.68 8.27
C GLU A 464 -43.74 2.22 9.24
N GLN A 465 -44.95 2.51 8.75
CA GLN A 465 -46.07 3.02 9.57
C GLN A 465 -46.50 2.00 10.64
N GLU A 466 -46.55 0.73 10.25
CA GLU A 466 -46.94 -0.37 11.14
C GLU A 466 -45.73 -1.02 11.82
N ASN A 467 -44.51 -0.65 11.40
CA ASN A 467 -43.25 -1.34 11.71
C ASN A 467 -43.42 -2.86 11.67
N LYS A 468 -43.90 -3.40 10.54
CA LYS A 468 -44.29 -4.81 10.44
C LYS A 468 -44.05 -5.37 9.04
N TRP A 469 -43.63 -6.63 9.01
CA TRP A 469 -43.56 -7.43 7.78
C TRP A 469 -44.85 -8.24 7.58
N GLU A 470 -45.34 -8.27 6.35
CA GLU A 470 -46.50 -9.06 5.96
C GLU A 470 -46.18 -9.89 4.72
N ARG A 471 -46.72 -11.12 4.66
CA ARG A 471 -46.53 -11.99 3.51
C ARG A 471 -47.51 -11.61 2.41
N ILE A 472 -47.01 -11.50 1.18
CA ILE A 472 -47.81 -11.20 -0.02
C ILE A 472 -47.67 -12.33 -1.05
N SER A 473 -48.21 -12.10 -2.25
CA SER A 473 -48.14 -13.01 -3.40
C SER A 473 -46.70 -13.50 -3.62
N SER A 474 -46.51 -14.81 -3.51
CA SER A 474 -45.22 -15.47 -3.72
C SER A 474 -44.80 -15.43 -5.20
N LEU A 475 -43.50 -15.55 -5.42
CA LEU A 475 -42.93 -15.80 -6.73
C LEU A 475 -43.48 -17.10 -7.35
N PRO A 476 -43.67 -17.16 -8.68
CA PRO A 476 -44.02 -18.39 -9.38
C PRO A 476 -42.95 -19.49 -9.23
N LEU A 477 -41.68 -19.10 -9.14
CA LEU A 477 -40.52 -19.98 -9.00
C LEU A 477 -39.76 -19.63 -7.71
N PRO A 478 -39.52 -20.59 -6.79
CA PRO A 478 -38.59 -20.40 -5.67
C PRO A 478 -37.18 -20.15 -6.18
N ARG A 479 -36.48 -19.13 -5.65
CA ARG A 479 -35.12 -18.80 -6.12
C ARG A 479 -34.36 -17.93 -5.13
N SER A 480 -33.05 -18.12 -5.08
CA SER A 480 -32.10 -17.26 -4.35
C SER A 480 -31.21 -16.48 -5.31
N HIS A 481 -30.36 -15.59 -4.78
CA HIS A 481 -29.38 -14.79 -5.53
C HIS A 481 -29.98 -14.01 -6.71
N THR A 482 -31.23 -13.60 -6.58
CA THR A 482 -31.98 -12.86 -7.59
C THR A 482 -31.46 -11.43 -7.71
N ALA A 483 -31.44 -10.89 -8.92
CA ALA A 483 -31.28 -9.47 -9.13
C ALA A 483 -32.66 -8.80 -9.04
N VAL A 484 -32.80 -7.75 -8.24
CA VAL A 484 -34.07 -7.06 -8.02
C VAL A 484 -33.89 -5.58 -8.32
N ALA A 485 -34.79 -5.01 -9.12
CA ALA A 485 -34.83 -3.58 -9.43
C ALA A 485 -36.25 -3.04 -9.33
N SER A 486 -36.37 -1.74 -9.03
CA SER A 486 -37.63 -1.01 -9.19
C SER A 486 -37.51 -0.02 -10.36
N LEU A 487 -38.59 0.11 -11.11
CA LEU A 487 -38.71 1.08 -12.20
C LEU A 487 -40.20 1.40 -12.41
N ASP A 488 -40.54 2.68 -12.49
CA ASP A 488 -41.90 3.19 -12.74
C ASP A 488 -42.98 2.60 -11.80
N GLY A 489 -42.62 2.37 -10.55
CA GLY A 489 -43.53 1.82 -9.53
C GLY A 489 -43.79 0.32 -9.66
N LEU A 490 -43.03 -0.38 -10.49
CA LEU A 490 -43.05 -1.83 -10.64
C LEU A 490 -41.76 -2.44 -10.10
N ILE A 491 -41.79 -3.74 -9.80
CA ILE A 491 -40.64 -4.48 -9.28
C ILE A 491 -40.27 -5.61 -10.24
N TYR A 492 -39.01 -5.66 -10.64
CA TYR A 492 -38.47 -6.65 -11.55
C TYR A 492 -37.59 -7.61 -10.76
N CYS A 493 -37.90 -8.90 -10.84
CA CYS A 493 -37.14 -9.98 -10.22
C CYS A 493 -36.52 -10.83 -11.34
N ILE A 494 -35.20 -10.79 -11.45
CA ILE A 494 -34.47 -11.21 -12.64
C ILE A 494 -33.48 -12.30 -12.28
N GLY A 495 -33.55 -13.41 -13.01
CA GLY A 495 -32.66 -14.55 -12.87
C GLY A 495 -32.70 -15.15 -11.47
N GLY A 496 -31.53 -15.47 -10.91
CA GLY A 496 -31.37 -16.15 -9.64
C GLY A 496 -30.96 -17.61 -9.80
N PHE A 497 -31.05 -18.35 -8.70
CA PHE A 497 -30.58 -19.71 -8.57
C PHE A 497 -31.66 -20.60 -7.97
N ASN A 498 -31.93 -21.72 -8.65
CA ASN A 498 -32.83 -22.80 -8.24
C ASN A 498 -32.38 -24.05 -9.01
N ASP A 499 -31.44 -24.81 -8.46
CA ASP A 499 -30.75 -25.98 -9.05
C ASP A 499 -29.67 -25.71 -10.13
N GLN A 500 -28.41 -25.71 -9.68
CA GLN A 500 -27.08 -25.66 -10.36
C GLN A 500 -26.80 -24.70 -11.55
N VAL A 501 -27.79 -24.14 -12.24
CA VAL A 501 -27.61 -23.27 -13.41
C VAL A 501 -28.28 -21.91 -13.15
N GLY A 502 -27.76 -20.84 -13.77
CA GLY A 502 -28.39 -19.54 -13.70
C GLY A 502 -29.79 -19.54 -14.33
N ILE A 503 -30.77 -19.00 -13.61
CA ILE A 503 -32.13 -18.83 -14.11
C ILE A 503 -32.15 -17.71 -15.17
N LYS A 504 -32.86 -17.94 -16.28
CA LYS A 504 -33.14 -16.91 -17.29
C LYS A 504 -34.47 -16.19 -17.08
N GLN A 505 -35.43 -16.86 -16.42
CA GLN A 505 -36.76 -16.33 -16.17
C GLN A 505 -36.70 -14.99 -15.43
N CYS A 506 -37.55 -14.07 -15.87
CA CYS A 506 -37.72 -12.75 -15.30
C CYS A 506 -39.20 -12.55 -14.97
N ASP A 507 -39.49 -12.01 -13.80
CA ASP A 507 -40.86 -11.78 -13.37
C ASP A 507 -41.05 -10.33 -12.90
N LEU A 508 -42.16 -9.75 -13.33
CA LEU A 508 -42.59 -8.40 -13.02
C LEU A 508 -43.70 -8.46 -11.99
N PHE A 509 -43.54 -7.75 -10.88
CA PHE A 509 -44.58 -7.54 -9.89
C PHE A 509 -45.16 -6.15 -10.02
N ASP A 510 -46.49 -6.08 -10.09
CA ASP A 510 -47.25 -4.85 -10.00
C ASP A 510 -47.84 -4.72 -8.58
N PRO A 511 -47.35 -3.76 -7.76
CA PRO A 511 -47.88 -3.52 -6.43
C PRO A 511 -49.36 -3.12 -6.37
N LYS A 512 -49.92 -2.57 -7.45
CA LYS A 512 -51.34 -2.16 -7.50
C LYS A 512 -52.26 -3.36 -7.60
N THR A 513 -51.94 -4.30 -8.49
CA THR A 513 -52.71 -5.54 -8.68
C THR A 513 -52.28 -6.68 -7.76
N ARG A 514 -51.08 -6.56 -7.16
CA ARG A 514 -50.42 -7.59 -6.34
C ARG A 514 -50.21 -8.91 -7.09
N THR A 515 -49.91 -8.82 -8.38
CA THR A 515 -49.70 -9.98 -9.25
C THR A 515 -48.29 -10.01 -9.82
N TRP A 516 -47.76 -11.22 -9.97
CA TRP A 516 -46.52 -11.49 -10.72
C TRP A 516 -46.89 -11.88 -12.15
N THR A 517 -46.17 -11.32 -13.12
CA THR A 517 -46.29 -11.65 -14.54
C THR A 517 -44.90 -11.98 -15.08
N GLU A 518 -44.76 -13.11 -15.76
CA GLU A 518 -43.51 -13.46 -16.44
C GLU A 518 -43.27 -12.50 -17.62
N ILE A 519 -42.04 -12.02 -17.76
CA ILE A 519 -41.60 -11.17 -18.88
C ILE A 519 -40.51 -11.90 -19.66
N GLU A 520 -40.06 -11.30 -20.77
CA GLU A 520 -39.03 -11.89 -21.63
C GLU A 520 -37.82 -12.38 -20.81
N PRO A 521 -37.34 -13.62 -21.02
CA PRO A 521 -36.20 -14.14 -20.28
C PRO A 521 -34.88 -13.50 -20.71
N LEU A 522 -33.88 -13.54 -19.83
CA LEU A 522 -32.51 -13.15 -20.16
C LEU A 522 -31.94 -14.01 -21.29
N HIS A 523 -31.02 -13.46 -22.07
CA HIS A 523 -30.26 -14.24 -23.04
C HIS A 523 -29.34 -15.24 -22.33
N THR A 524 -28.67 -14.78 -21.27
CA THR A 524 -27.76 -15.57 -20.43
C THR A 524 -28.39 -15.80 -19.05
N GLY A 525 -28.35 -17.03 -18.54
CA GLY A 525 -28.82 -17.31 -17.18
C GLY A 525 -27.87 -16.70 -16.16
N ARG A 526 -28.38 -16.04 -15.11
CA ARG A 526 -27.53 -15.30 -14.17
C ARG A 526 -28.03 -15.42 -12.75
N TYR A 527 -27.11 -15.67 -11.81
CA TYR A 527 -27.32 -15.46 -10.38
C TYR A 527 -26.21 -14.59 -9.79
N GLN A 528 -26.48 -13.99 -8.63
CA GLN A 528 -25.59 -12.99 -8.02
C GLN A 528 -25.27 -11.80 -8.95
N ALA A 529 -26.16 -11.51 -9.90
CA ALA A 529 -26.11 -10.27 -10.67
C ALA A 529 -26.70 -9.13 -9.86
N ALA A 530 -26.32 -7.90 -10.20
CA ALA A 530 -26.94 -6.71 -9.63
C ALA A 530 -27.88 -6.08 -10.65
N ALA A 531 -29.04 -5.57 -10.21
CA ALA A 531 -30.00 -4.91 -11.08
C ALA A 531 -30.36 -3.51 -10.57
N CYS A 532 -30.62 -2.60 -11.49
CA CYS A 532 -31.01 -1.22 -11.18
C CYS A 532 -31.87 -0.63 -12.29
N GLY A 533 -32.85 0.20 -11.93
CA GLY A 533 -33.60 1.02 -12.89
C GLY A 533 -32.78 2.23 -13.30
N PHE A 534 -32.50 2.40 -14.59
CA PHE A 534 -31.70 3.52 -15.10
C PHE A 534 -32.14 3.91 -16.50
N MET A 535 -32.36 5.22 -16.71
CA MET A 535 -32.82 5.81 -17.98
C MET A 535 -34.08 5.13 -18.55
N GLY A 536 -35.06 4.83 -17.70
CA GLY A 536 -36.32 4.18 -18.13
C GLY A 536 -36.18 2.70 -18.51
N LYS A 537 -35.05 2.07 -18.19
CA LYS A 537 -34.77 0.66 -18.50
C LYS A 537 -34.28 -0.08 -17.26
N VAL A 538 -34.36 -1.40 -17.28
CA VAL A 538 -33.82 -2.24 -16.20
C VAL A 538 -32.48 -2.82 -16.63
N TRP A 539 -31.43 -2.46 -15.91
CA TRP A 539 -30.06 -2.89 -16.17
C TRP A 539 -29.70 -4.04 -15.26
N VAL A 540 -29.10 -5.09 -15.82
CA VAL A 540 -28.59 -6.27 -15.10
C VAL A 540 -27.12 -6.44 -15.41
N VAL A 541 -26.29 -6.34 -14.38
CA VAL A 541 -24.84 -6.25 -14.50
C VAL A 541 -24.17 -7.41 -13.78
N GLY A 542 -23.27 -8.07 -14.52
CA GLY A 542 -22.40 -9.12 -14.00
C GLY A 542 -23.15 -10.40 -13.59
N GLY A 543 -22.74 -10.96 -12.46
CA GLY A 543 -23.22 -12.24 -11.93
C GLY A 543 -22.41 -13.43 -12.42
N CYS A 544 -22.98 -14.62 -12.34
CA CYS A 544 -22.38 -15.83 -12.85
C CYS A 544 -23.42 -16.80 -13.43
N ASP A 545 -22.94 -17.64 -14.35
CA ASP A 545 -23.65 -18.80 -14.89
C ASP A 545 -22.78 -20.04 -14.70
N GLY A 546 -23.15 -20.90 -13.74
CA GLY A 546 -22.30 -21.97 -13.24
C GLY A 546 -20.93 -21.47 -12.77
N TRP A 547 -19.87 -21.89 -13.45
CA TRP A 547 -18.49 -21.51 -13.14
C TRP A 547 -18.01 -20.24 -13.85
N SER A 548 -18.84 -19.67 -14.74
CA SER A 548 -18.46 -18.51 -15.54
C SER A 548 -18.88 -17.22 -14.83
N TYR A 549 -17.91 -16.39 -14.46
CA TYR A 549 -18.14 -15.03 -13.96
C TYR A 549 -18.38 -14.10 -15.15
N LEU A 550 -19.37 -13.23 -15.04
CA LEU A 550 -19.85 -12.44 -16.16
C LEU A 550 -19.43 -10.97 -15.99
N GLY A 551 -18.87 -10.38 -17.04
CA GLY A 551 -18.73 -8.92 -17.20
C GLY A 551 -19.82 -8.32 -18.09
N SER A 552 -20.56 -9.16 -18.81
CA SER A 552 -21.65 -8.74 -19.71
C SER A 552 -22.81 -8.09 -18.96
N VAL A 553 -23.45 -7.14 -19.64
CA VAL A 553 -24.59 -6.36 -19.15
C VAL A 553 -25.77 -6.54 -20.09
N GLU A 554 -26.93 -6.83 -19.51
CA GLU A 554 -28.20 -6.95 -20.24
C GLU A 554 -29.16 -5.86 -19.77
N VAL A 555 -29.88 -5.27 -20.72
CA VAL A 555 -30.79 -4.14 -20.50
C VAL A 555 -32.16 -4.48 -21.07
N TYR A 556 -33.16 -4.50 -20.19
CA TYR A 556 -34.56 -4.69 -20.57
C TYR A 556 -35.21 -3.34 -20.83
N ASP A 557 -35.85 -3.21 -21.99
CA ASP A 557 -36.64 -2.06 -22.36
C ASP A 557 -38.14 -2.37 -22.14
N PRO A 558 -38.80 -1.76 -21.14
CA PRO A 558 -40.22 -2.00 -20.89
C PRO A 558 -41.15 -1.59 -22.05
N VAL A 559 -40.69 -0.73 -22.96
CA VAL A 559 -41.49 -0.27 -24.11
C VAL A 559 -41.49 -1.33 -25.22
N THR A 560 -40.32 -1.85 -25.58
CA THR A 560 -40.20 -2.89 -26.62
C THR A 560 -40.43 -4.29 -26.07
N LYS A 561 -40.30 -4.47 -24.75
CA LYS A 561 -40.34 -5.76 -24.03
C LYS A 561 -39.23 -6.72 -24.44
N GLU A 562 -38.07 -6.18 -24.81
CA GLU A 562 -36.93 -6.95 -25.27
C GLU A 562 -35.71 -6.69 -24.38
N TRP A 563 -34.86 -7.72 -24.26
CA TRP A 563 -33.53 -7.58 -23.72
C TRP A 563 -32.55 -7.18 -24.82
N SER A 564 -31.52 -6.43 -24.44
CA SER A 564 -30.41 -6.10 -25.33
C SER A 564 -29.09 -6.08 -24.54
N TYR A 565 -27.96 -6.33 -25.20
CA TYR A 565 -26.65 -6.19 -24.56
C TYR A 565 -26.19 -4.73 -24.56
N ALA A 566 -25.53 -4.32 -23.49
CA ALA A 566 -24.85 -3.03 -23.37
C ALA A 566 -23.33 -3.21 -23.19
N GLY A 567 -22.61 -2.09 -22.97
CA GLY A 567 -21.18 -2.12 -22.65
C GLY A 567 -20.88 -3.07 -21.49
N HIS A 568 -19.76 -3.80 -21.59
CA HIS A 568 -19.35 -4.78 -20.59
C HIS A 568 -18.43 -4.16 -19.54
N LEU A 569 -18.43 -4.74 -18.35
CA LEU A 569 -17.45 -4.47 -17.32
C LEU A 569 -16.06 -4.97 -17.77
N ALA A 570 -15.03 -4.22 -17.42
CA ALA A 570 -13.64 -4.63 -17.59
C ALA A 570 -13.30 -5.82 -16.69
N THR A 571 -13.84 -5.85 -15.47
CA THR A 571 -13.66 -6.96 -14.53
C THR A 571 -14.96 -7.72 -14.33
N PRO A 572 -15.06 -8.97 -14.84
CA PRO A 572 -16.18 -9.86 -14.53
C PRO A 572 -16.34 -10.04 -13.02
N ARG A 573 -17.57 -9.92 -12.52
CA ARG A 573 -17.82 -9.92 -11.07
C ARG A 573 -19.19 -10.49 -10.73
N ARG A 574 -19.23 -11.33 -9.69
CA ARG A 574 -20.48 -11.78 -9.05
C ARG A 574 -20.67 -11.14 -7.67
N GLY A 575 -21.93 -10.95 -7.29
CA GLY A 575 -22.34 -10.27 -6.08
C GLY A 575 -21.86 -8.82 -5.94
N PRO A 576 -21.79 -7.99 -7.01
CA PRO A 576 -21.54 -6.57 -6.85
C PRO A 576 -22.80 -5.85 -6.32
N GLY A 577 -22.62 -4.62 -5.85
CA GLY A 577 -23.72 -3.66 -5.71
C GLY A 577 -23.87 -2.85 -6.99
N LEU A 578 -25.10 -2.45 -7.35
CA LEU A 578 -25.37 -1.57 -8.48
C LEU A 578 -26.36 -0.48 -8.08
N GLN A 579 -26.00 0.78 -8.28
CA GLN A 579 -26.90 1.88 -7.96
C GLN A 579 -26.67 3.09 -8.88
N VAL A 580 -27.75 3.82 -9.17
CA VAL A 580 -27.65 5.12 -9.83
C VAL A 580 -27.15 6.15 -8.83
N PHE A 581 -26.01 6.76 -9.13
CA PHE A 581 -25.41 7.82 -8.32
C PHE A 581 -24.84 8.89 -9.24
N GLN A 582 -25.09 10.16 -8.94
CA GLN A 582 -24.66 11.29 -9.77
C GLN A 582 -25.00 11.15 -11.27
N GLY A 583 -26.17 10.59 -11.58
CA GLY A 583 -26.64 10.39 -12.96
C GLY A 583 -25.92 9.27 -13.74
N LYS A 584 -25.03 8.51 -13.10
CA LYS A 584 -24.30 7.38 -13.69
C LYS A 584 -24.62 6.09 -12.93
N LEU A 585 -24.32 4.94 -13.52
CA LEU A 585 -24.48 3.64 -12.85
C LEU A 585 -23.16 3.21 -12.21
N TYR A 586 -23.15 3.04 -10.89
CA TYR A 586 -21.98 2.62 -10.13
C TYR A 586 -22.09 1.13 -9.82
N CYS A 587 -21.19 0.32 -10.37
CA CYS A 587 -21.04 -1.09 -10.04
C CYS A 587 -19.87 -1.27 -9.07
N VAL A 588 -20.17 -1.59 -7.81
CA VAL A 588 -19.24 -1.52 -6.69
C VAL A 588 -18.97 -2.91 -6.12
N GLY A 589 -17.69 -3.26 -5.93
CA GLY A 589 -17.29 -4.49 -5.27
C GLY A 589 -17.65 -5.76 -6.05
N GLY A 590 -17.94 -6.85 -5.33
CA GLY A 590 -18.18 -8.17 -5.90
C GLY A 590 -16.96 -9.09 -5.78
N TRP A 591 -16.98 -10.21 -6.49
CA TRP A 591 -15.93 -11.22 -6.49
C TRP A 591 -15.61 -11.66 -7.92
N ASP A 592 -14.32 -11.67 -8.27
CA ASP A 592 -13.82 -11.88 -9.65
C ASP A 592 -13.48 -13.33 -10.01
N GLY A 593 -13.63 -14.26 -9.06
CA GLY A 593 -13.12 -15.63 -9.20
C GLY A 593 -12.00 -15.98 -8.22
N THR A 594 -11.33 -14.96 -7.69
CA THR A 594 -10.18 -15.10 -6.79
C THR A 594 -10.31 -14.24 -5.55
N HIS A 595 -10.71 -12.98 -5.68
CA HIS A 595 -10.74 -12.00 -4.61
C HIS A 595 -12.06 -11.23 -4.56
N SER A 596 -12.51 -10.91 -3.35
CA SER A 596 -13.45 -9.81 -3.10
C SER A 596 -12.81 -8.52 -3.60
N LEU A 597 -13.58 -7.70 -4.30
CA LEU A 597 -13.13 -6.48 -4.94
C LEU A 597 -13.46 -5.27 -4.07
N SER A 598 -12.55 -4.30 -4.03
CA SER A 598 -12.84 -2.91 -3.63
C SER A 598 -13.12 -2.00 -4.83
N SER A 599 -12.85 -2.47 -6.06
CA SER A 599 -12.95 -1.65 -7.26
C SER A 599 -14.39 -1.31 -7.60
N THR A 600 -14.56 -0.10 -8.14
CA THR A 600 -15.81 0.41 -8.71
C THR A 600 -15.63 0.59 -10.21
N GLU A 601 -16.65 0.24 -10.98
CA GLU A 601 -16.77 0.59 -12.40
C GLU A 601 -18.02 1.45 -12.57
N VAL A 602 -17.90 2.55 -13.32
CA VAL A 602 -18.95 3.54 -13.51
C VAL A 602 -19.34 3.57 -14.98
N TYR A 603 -20.61 3.33 -15.28
CA TYR A 603 -21.15 3.48 -16.63
C TYR A 603 -21.61 4.91 -16.85
N ASP A 604 -21.01 5.56 -17.82
CA ASP A 604 -21.37 6.89 -18.26
C ASP A 604 -22.36 6.79 -19.45
N PRO A 605 -23.60 7.29 -19.32
CA PRO A 605 -24.58 7.23 -20.39
C PRO A 605 -24.22 8.08 -21.61
N GLU A 606 -23.38 9.11 -21.45
CA GLU A 606 -22.94 9.99 -22.55
C GLU A 606 -21.93 9.26 -23.43
N THR A 607 -20.92 8.62 -22.82
CA THR A 607 -19.89 7.87 -23.54
C THR A 607 -20.31 6.44 -23.88
N LYS A 608 -21.38 5.94 -23.23
CA LYS A 608 -21.88 4.56 -23.31
C LYS A 608 -20.82 3.52 -22.98
N SER A 609 -19.96 3.83 -22.02
CA SER A 609 -18.84 2.97 -21.63
C SER A 609 -18.69 2.89 -20.12
N TRP A 610 -18.11 1.78 -19.67
CA TRP A 610 -17.69 1.60 -18.28
C TRP A 610 -16.26 2.10 -18.11
N THR A 611 -16.03 2.92 -17.08
CA THR A 611 -14.71 3.41 -16.70
C THR A 611 -14.42 3.09 -15.23
N PRO A 612 -13.16 2.93 -14.82
CA PRO A 612 -12.82 2.80 -13.41
C PRO A 612 -13.34 4.00 -12.59
N GLY A 613 -13.93 3.70 -11.44
CA GLY A 613 -14.40 4.69 -10.45
C GLY A 613 -13.64 4.58 -9.13
N PRO A 614 -14.08 5.34 -8.11
CA PRO A 614 -13.40 5.37 -6.82
C PRO A 614 -13.51 4.04 -6.08
N SER A 615 -12.38 3.55 -5.56
CA SER A 615 -12.31 2.26 -4.89
C SER A 615 -12.69 2.38 -3.41
N MET A 616 -13.43 1.38 -2.93
CA MET A 616 -13.79 1.23 -1.52
C MET A 616 -12.55 1.07 -0.64
N THR A 617 -12.64 1.53 0.61
CA THR A 617 -11.61 1.31 1.63
C THR A 617 -11.48 -0.15 2.04
N THR A 618 -12.57 -0.91 1.95
CA THR A 618 -12.61 -2.34 2.25
C THR A 618 -13.12 -3.11 1.03
N ALA A 619 -12.49 -4.23 0.69
CA ALA A 619 -13.03 -5.11 -0.35
C ALA A 619 -14.30 -5.82 0.13
N ARG A 620 -15.36 -5.83 -0.69
CA ARG A 620 -16.67 -6.41 -0.32
C ARG A 620 -17.27 -7.18 -1.49
N SER A 621 -17.64 -8.44 -1.24
CA SER A 621 -18.55 -9.20 -2.11
C SER A 621 -19.88 -9.43 -1.42
N ASN A 622 -20.98 -9.50 -2.20
CA ASN A 622 -22.35 -9.63 -1.72
C ASN A 622 -22.71 -8.56 -0.66
N LEU A 623 -22.26 -7.33 -0.91
CA LEU A 623 -22.56 -6.13 -0.11
C LEU A 623 -23.98 -5.62 -0.39
N GLY A 624 -24.52 -4.85 0.54
CA GLY A 624 -25.63 -3.94 0.28
C GLY A 624 -25.11 -2.61 -0.27
N LEU A 625 -25.78 -2.05 -1.28
CA LEU A 625 -25.44 -0.76 -1.86
C LEU A 625 -26.71 0.08 -2.03
N ALA A 626 -26.75 1.27 -1.42
CA ALA A 626 -27.90 2.16 -1.50
C ALA A 626 -27.48 3.63 -1.50
N VAL A 627 -28.23 4.48 -2.20
CA VAL A 627 -28.07 5.94 -2.14
C VAL A 627 -29.04 6.49 -1.11
N ALA A 628 -28.57 7.32 -0.18
CA ALA A 628 -29.40 8.10 0.72
C ALA A 628 -28.89 9.54 0.76
N GLY A 629 -29.77 10.49 0.46
CA GLY A 629 -29.44 11.86 0.17
C GLY A 629 -28.48 11.96 -1.02
N SER A 630 -27.41 12.72 -0.83
CA SER A 630 -26.34 12.91 -1.83
C SER A 630 -25.19 11.91 -1.69
N LYS A 631 -25.41 10.78 -1.01
CA LYS A 631 -24.35 9.84 -0.62
C LYS A 631 -24.67 8.42 -1.04
N LEU A 632 -23.66 7.71 -1.52
CA LEU A 632 -23.72 6.28 -1.84
C LEU A 632 -23.09 5.49 -0.70
N TYR A 633 -23.80 4.50 -0.17
CA TYR A 633 -23.38 3.72 0.98
C TYR A 633 -23.19 2.25 0.62
N ALA A 634 -22.07 1.69 1.04
CA ALA A 634 -21.75 0.27 0.97
C ALA A 634 -21.78 -0.33 2.38
N VAL A 635 -22.57 -1.38 2.57
CA VAL A 635 -22.82 -2.00 3.88
C VAL A 635 -22.60 -3.51 3.84
N GLY A 636 -21.96 -4.03 4.88
CA GLY A 636 -21.76 -5.47 5.07
C GLY A 636 -20.95 -6.12 3.96
N GLY A 637 -21.30 -7.37 3.64
CA GLY A 637 -20.61 -8.22 2.65
C GLY A 637 -19.48 -9.06 3.24
N PHE A 638 -18.59 -9.53 2.37
CA PHE A 638 -17.47 -10.42 2.72
C PHE A 638 -16.14 -9.95 2.14
N SER A 639 -15.09 -9.91 2.97
CA SER A 639 -13.76 -9.33 2.68
C SER A 639 -12.67 -10.36 2.35
N ASN A 640 -13.01 -11.49 1.71
CA ASN A 640 -12.19 -12.71 1.58
C ASN A 640 -11.93 -13.48 2.88
N LYS A 641 -11.89 -12.80 4.04
CA LYS A 641 -11.57 -13.42 5.33
C LYS A 641 -12.74 -13.39 6.32
N THR A 642 -13.48 -12.28 6.36
CA THR A 642 -14.51 -12.05 7.37
C THR A 642 -15.80 -11.50 6.76
N PHE A 643 -16.91 -11.85 7.40
CA PHE A 643 -18.19 -11.18 7.19
C PHE A 643 -18.13 -9.81 7.86
N LEU A 644 -18.68 -8.80 7.19
CA LEU A 644 -18.59 -7.41 7.61
C LEU A 644 -19.91 -6.95 8.22
N ASN A 645 -19.83 -6.13 9.27
CA ASN A 645 -20.91 -5.28 9.76
C ASN A 645 -20.63 -3.79 9.50
N SER A 646 -19.46 -3.48 8.91
CA SER A 646 -19.02 -2.12 8.65
C SER A 646 -19.78 -1.49 7.49
N ILE A 647 -19.82 -0.17 7.51
CA ILE A 647 -20.41 0.73 6.51
C ILE A 647 -19.32 1.70 6.05
N GLU A 648 -19.38 2.06 4.77
CA GLU A 648 -18.55 3.11 4.19
C GLU A 648 -19.40 3.91 3.20
N VAL A 649 -19.02 5.17 2.99
CA VAL A 649 -19.81 6.15 2.25
C VAL A 649 -18.96 6.86 1.22
N LEU A 650 -19.52 7.09 0.05
CA LEU A 650 -19.01 7.95 -1.00
C LEU A 650 -19.91 9.19 -1.07
N ALA A 651 -19.33 10.36 -0.81
CA ALA A 651 -20.05 11.63 -0.83
C ALA A 651 -19.86 12.36 -2.17
N THR A 652 -20.80 13.25 -2.50
CA THR A 652 -20.65 14.22 -3.59
C THR A 652 -19.65 15.31 -3.20
N GLY A 653 -18.55 15.45 -3.96
CA GLY A 653 -17.53 16.49 -3.77
C GLY A 653 -16.37 16.35 -4.77
N ASP A 654 -15.40 17.26 -4.71
CA ASP A 654 -14.26 17.33 -5.64
C ASP A 654 -13.32 16.11 -5.52
N ASP A 655 -13.18 15.54 -4.32
CA ASP A 655 -12.45 14.29 -4.06
C ASP A 655 -13.46 13.15 -3.84
N GLN A 656 -13.83 12.43 -4.91
CA GLN A 656 -14.72 11.28 -4.85
C GLN A 656 -14.04 10.10 -4.15
N GLU A 657 -13.93 10.13 -2.83
CA GLU A 657 -13.31 9.05 -2.06
C GLU A 657 -14.31 8.35 -1.14
N TRP A 658 -14.17 7.02 -1.02
CA TRP A 658 -14.88 6.25 -0.02
C TRP A 658 -14.29 6.50 1.36
N THR A 659 -15.15 6.73 2.35
CA THR A 659 -14.73 6.97 3.74
C THR A 659 -15.61 6.23 4.74
N THR A 660 -15.04 5.91 5.89
CA THR A 660 -15.76 5.34 7.03
C THR A 660 -16.16 6.40 8.07
N PHE A 661 -16.12 7.69 7.71
CA PHE A 661 -16.37 8.82 8.61
C PHE A 661 -17.52 9.71 8.10
N CYS A 662 -18.24 10.35 9.02
CA CYS A 662 -19.24 11.36 8.74
C CYS A 662 -19.15 12.55 9.69
N LEU A 663 -19.84 13.64 9.37
CA LEU A 663 -19.97 14.81 10.25
C LEU A 663 -20.83 14.49 11.48
N LYS A 664 -20.47 15.02 12.64
CA LYS A 664 -21.23 14.94 13.88
C LYS A 664 -22.36 15.97 13.83
N SER A 665 -23.61 15.52 13.84
CA SER A 665 -24.79 16.40 13.82
C SER A 665 -24.88 17.24 15.10
N ALA A 666 -25.16 18.54 14.97
CA ALA A 666 -25.24 19.51 16.08
C ALA A 666 -26.50 19.37 16.97
N THR A 667 -27.31 18.33 16.80
CA THR A 667 -28.63 18.20 17.44
C THR A 667 -28.62 17.70 18.89
N ASP A 668 -27.46 17.36 19.47
CA ASP A 668 -27.36 16.98 20.90
C ASP A 668 -27.23 18.18 21.85
N GLN A 669 -27.34 19.43 21.37
CA GLN A 669 -27.28 20.63 22.22
C GLN A 669 -28.62 21.16 22.72
N VAL A 670 -29.73 20.46 22.46
CA VAL A 670 -31.04 20.85 23.01
C VAL A 670 -31.72 19.61 23.54
N LEU A 671 -31.35 19.19 24.74
CA LEU A 671 -32.17 18.50 25.74
C LEU A 671 -31.25 18.15 26.93
N ASP A 672 -30.97 19.16 27.76
CA ASP A 672 -30.80 19.04 29.21
C ASP A 672 -31.19 20.37 29.87
#